data_AF-A0AAV4FAZ7-F1
#
_entry.id   AF-A0AAV4FAZ7-F1
#
_cell.length_a   1.000
_cell.length_b   1.000
_cell.length_c   1.000
_cell.angle_alpha   90.00
_cell.angle_beta   90.00
_cell.angle_gamma   90.00
#
_symmetry.space_group_name_H-M   'P 1'
#
loop_
_entity.id
_entity.type
_entity.pdbx_description
1 polymer ?
#
loop_
_entity_poly.entity_id
_entity_poly.type
_entity_poly.pdbx_seq_one_letter_code
_entity_poly.pdbx_strand_id
1 'polypeptide(L)'
;MSEDTKGKEKTSFDDSAFEALEKDFQEVLTELTGDRSLEKFRLEYEKLHKALKKSHESERRLMQKCRELNAEIVANSAKVATALKLSQEDQATIASLKKEVEKAWKMVDAAHEKEAKSKETSHRLKTEIEQLSKLVEQGAGLTMGQEHSVNELLKIKEDLTKERDEQLVEITKLRENLAEANNLQQKLEEDKHEADEKIMELNQDIQVRNNEAQREARKRDKMERDLTQAKAELDARNSDIKNTQAQVERYKAEKDKLEQQLREQRVLSERTIKDAELLNSRLNKLSAEYESQLVNADILAQENQSRAAELKQREEEVNNLKTETQRQNKMRETIQRKLRSVEDGKSDIEQQRETLKGQITGLERELEAAKKQAETDKKAIDDLVRERDILNKNLLKAAGATQKQLHLVKLHEQSKKNLEQEISNYKEEAQKQRKIIYQLEKERDRYINEASDLTQKVLQHMEDVKVREMQIFDYKKKIAEAETKLKQQQNLYEAVRSDRNLYSKNLIESQDEITEMRRKLRIMTHQIDQLKEEIQAKEAALVKETLVNQQVEKEKDTLKAELQKMKQQAVESKAYIEAQQAEENKLLKIISEADAERVRQKKELDQVISERDILGTQLVRRNDELALLYEKIKIQQSVLNKGEVQYNQRLEDIRVLKLEIKKLRREKTILQKSVANVEDLRREVYHIQRELLRERTRCKALEEELENPMNIHRWRKLEGSDPSTYEMIQKIHTLQKRLIQKTEEVVEKELLIQEKEKLYLELKHILARQPGPEVAEQLTIYQQTLKEKTKQMKGMASELNMHESQVAEYKYEIERIARELQDVKKKYFMQKKKEQNIKERDRALAQAGAPPIMSQRADAPRFTGGGFNLKTTKTAA
;
A
#
# COMPACT_ATOMS: atom_id res chain seq x y z
N MET A 1 -11.23 69.51 39.91
CA MET A 1 -10.26 68.70 40.67
C MET A 1 -9.96 67.44 39.88
N SER A 2 -8.75 66.91 40.07
CA SER A 2 -8.16 65.71 39.44
C SER A 2 -7.42 65.98 38.12
N GLU A 3 -6.16 66.42 38.29
CA GLU A 3 -5.06 66.07 37.41
C GLU A 3 -5.03 64.55 37.19
N ASP A 4 -4.74 64.09 35.97
CA ASP A 4 -4.06 62.81 35.81
C ASP A 4 -3.11 62.85 34.61
N THR A 5 -1.86 62.57 34.96
CA THR A 5 -0.64 62.56 34.18
C THR A 5 -0.67 61.46 33.13
N LYS A 6 -0.52 61.81 31.84
CA LYS A 6 -0.16 60.83 30.80
C LYS A 6 1.31 61.01 30.43
N GLY A 7 2.16 60.22 31.10
CA GLY A 7 3.47 59.88 30.57
C GLY A 7 3.30 59.23 29.20
N LYS A 8 3.83 59.86 28.16
CA LYS A 8 4.04 59.21 26.87
C LYS A 8 5.23 58.27 27.02
N GLU A 9 4.95 56.99 27.26
CA GLU A 9 5.93 55.95 26.93
C GLU A 9 6.27 56.07 25.43
N LYS A 10 7.50 56.46 25.11
CA LYS A 10 8.05 56.36 23.76
C LYS A 10 8.28 54.88 23.47
N THR A 11 7.30 54.22 22.87
CA THR A 11 7.35 52.81 22.42
C THR A 11 7.51 52.71 20.90
N SER A 12 8.27 53.61 20.28
CA SER A 12 8.65 53.44 18.87
C SER A 12 10.15 53.51 18.72
N PHE A 13 10.73 52.46 18.15
CA PHE A 13 12.07 52.50 17.58
C PHE A 13 12.14 53.67 16.58
N ASP A 14 13.05 54.62 16.80
CA ASP A 14 13.15 55.84 15.98
C ASP A 14 13.62 55.44 14.57
N ASP A 15 12.89 55.82 13.52
CA ASP A 15 13.25 55.46 12.13
C ASP A 15 14.67 55.98 11.80
N SER A 16 15.06 57.11 12.40
CA SER A 16 16.44 57.64 12.30
C SER A 16 17.50 56.74 12.94
N ALA A 17 17.15 55.99 14.00
CA ALA A 17 18.08 55.08 14.67
C ALA A 17 18.24 53.77 13.88
N PHE A 18 17.17 53.32 13.20
CA PHE A 18 17.24 52.16 12.31
C PHE A 18 18.06 52.45 11.05
N GLU A 19 17.89 53.63 10.43
CA GLU A 19 18.70 54.04 9.26
C GLU A 19 20.19 54.15 9.58
N ALA A 20 20.55 54.65 10.78
CA ALA A 20 21.93 54.66 11.25
C ALA A 20 22.49 53.24 11.42
N LEU A 21 21.71 52.33 12.03
CA LEU A 21 22.09 50.92 12.15
C LEU A 21 22.26 50.25 10.78
N GLU A 22 21.38 50.51 9.81
CA GLU A 22 21.45 49.92 8.46
C GLU A 22 22.72 50.37 7.73
N LYS A 23 23.16 51.61 7.96
CA LYS A 23 24.43 52.13 7.44
C LYS A 23 25.63 51.44 8.09
N ASP A 24 25.65 51.33 9.41
CA ASP A 24 26.73 50.64 10.16
C ASP A 24 26.83 49.16 9.75
N PHE A 25 25.69 48.48 9.56
CA PHE A 25 25.63 47.10 9.07
C PHE A 25 26.25 46.94 7.67
N GLN A 26 26.02 47.89 6.77
CA GLN A 26 26.57 47.87 5.41
C GLN A 26 28.08 48.14 5.41
N GLU A 27 28.56 49.07 6.25
CA GLU A 27 29.99 49.34 6.41
C GLU A 27 30.74 48.09 6.92
N VAL A 28 30.22 47.44 7.96
CA VAL A 28 30.81 46.19 8.51
C VAL A 28 30.78 45.04 7.49
N LEU A 29 29.70 44.90 6.71
CA LEU A 29 29.64 43.89 5.65
C LEU A 29 30.68 44.12 4.55
N THR A 30 31.00 45.39 4.26
CA THR A 30 31.99 45.77 3.25
C THR A 30 33.42 45.51 3.76
N GLU A 31 33.70 45.71 5.04
CA GLU A 31 34.97 45.34 5.66
C GLU A 31 35.17 43.82 5.70
N LEU A 32 34.11 43.06 6.00
CA LEU A 32 34.13 41.60 6.06
C LEU A 32 34.34 40.93 4.68
N THR A 33 34.06 41.62 3.57
CA THR A 33 34.34 41.12 2.21
C THR A 33 35.83 40.99 1.87
N GLY A 34 36.71 41.69 2.60
CA GLY A 34 38.16 41.71 2.32
C GLY A 34 38.93 40.48 2.83
N ASP A 35 38.40 39.74 3.81
CA ASP A 35 39.07 38.62 4.45
C ASP A 35 38.31 37.30 4.29
N ARG A 36 38.89 36.40 3.50
CA ARG A 36 38.31 35.10 3.14
C ARG A 36 38.14 34.16 4.34
N SER A 37 38.83 34.40 5.45
CA SER A 37 38.69 33.63 6.70
C SER A 37 37.41 33.97 7.48
N LEU A 38 36.79 35.13 7.21
CA LEU A 38 35.61 35.65 7.92
C LEU A 38 34.28 35.44 7.17
N GLU A 39 34.30 34.74 6.03
CA GLU A 39 33.11 34.53 5.18
C GLU A 39 31.94 33.86 5.93
N LYS A 40 32.24 32.92 6.85
CA LYS A 40 31.20 32.29 7.68
C LYS A 40 30.54 33.29 8.64
N PHE A 41 31.32 34.23 9.18
CA PHE A 41 30.82 35.26 10.08
C PHE A 41 29.98 36.29 9.32
N ARG A 42 30.43 36.69 8.12
CA ARG A 42 29.66 37.55 7.21
C ARG A 42 28.28 36.97 6.91
N LEU A 43 28.19 35.68 6.58
CA LEU A 43 26.90 35.03 6.29
C LEU A 43 25.94 35.02 7.49
N GLU A 44 26.45 34.80 8.70
CA GLU A 44 25.63 34.89 9.92
C GLU A 44 25.23 36.35 10.25
N TYR A 45 26.12 37.32 9.99
CA TYR A 45 25.85 38.74 10.17
C TYR A 45 24.78 39.26 9.18
N GLU A 46 24.81 38.83 7.91
CA GLU A 46 23.77 39.12 6.92
C GLU A 46 22.41 38.52 7.30
N LYS A 47 22.37 37.31 7.89
CA LYS A 47 21.13 36.72 8.41
C LYS A 47 20.55 37.55 9.56
N LEU A 48 21.41 38.03 10.45
CA LEU A 48 21.00 38.84 11.60
C LEU A 48 20.42 40.20 11.14
N HIS A 49 21.07 40.84 10.16
CA HIS A 49 20.57 42.07 9.53
C HIS A 49 19.19 41.85 8.87
N LYS A 50 19.02 40.77 8.11
CA LYS A 50 17.72 40.42 7.49
C LYS A 50 16.62 40.20 8.53
N ALA A 51 16.94 39.55 9.66
CA ALA A 51 15.98 39.35 10.74
C ALA A 51 15.59 40.67 11.41
N LEU A 52 16.55 41.55 11.69
CA LEU A 52 16.32 42.88 12.27
C LEU A 52 15.45 43.76 11.35
N LYS A 53 15.76 43.81 10.05
CA LYS A 53 14.98 44.57 9.06
C LYS A 53 13.54 44.08 8.95
N LYS A 54 13.34 42.76 8.95
CA LYS A 54 11.99 42.17 8.94
C LYS A 54 11.22 42.49 10.24
N SER A 55 11.91 42.53 11.38
CA SER A 55 11.32 42.93 12.66
C SER A 55 10.88 44.39 12.63
N HIS A 56 11.74 45.32 12.20
CA HIS A 56 11.43 46.75 12.11
C HIS A 56 10.26 47.05 11.16
N GLU A 57 10.23 46.40 9.98
CA GLU A 57 9.10 46.53 9.06
C GLU A 57 7.77 46.02 9.66
N SER A 58 7.82 44.96 10.47
CA SER A 58 6.64 44.43 11.15
C SER A 58 6.14 45.35 12.27
N GLU A 59 7.07 45.93 13.04
CA GLU A 59 6.77 46.93 14.09
C GLU A 59 6.15 48.20 13.48
N ARG A 60 6.71 48.69 12.37
CA ARG A 60 6.19 49.86 11.65
C ARG A 60 4.75 49.65 11.18
N ARG A 61 4.43 48.47 10.62
CA ARG A 61 3.05 48.13 10.21
C ARG A 61 2.09 48.05 11.39
N LEU A 62 2.51 47.46 12.51
CA LEU A 62 1.70 47.40 13.73
C LEU A 62 1.44 48.80 14.31
N MET A 63 2.45 49.66 14.34
CA MET A 63 2.30 51.04 14.82
C MET A 63 1.37 51.87 13.94
N GLN A 64 1.41 51.68 12.62
CA GLN A 64 0.47 52.33 11.71
C GLN A 64 -0.97 51.85 11.96
N LYS A 65 -1.17 50.54 12.12
CA LYS A 65 -2.47 49.94 12.48
C LYS A 65 -3.00 50.47 13.81
N CYS A 66 -2.15 50.61 14.82
CA CYS A 66 -2.53 51.17 16.12
C CYS A 66 -2.92 52.65 16.03
N ARG A 67 -2.25 53.45 15.19
CA ARG A 67 -2.62 54.86 14.95
C ARG A 67 -3.97 54.99 14.24
N GLU A 68 -4.22 54.16 13.24
CA GLU A 68 -5.49 54.10 12.51
C GLU A 68 -6.65 53.70 13.43
N LEU A 69 -6.49 52.62 14.19
CA LEU A 69 -7.50 52.17 15.16
C LEU A 69 -7.76 53.21 16.25
N ASN A 70 -6.74 53.91 16.73
CA ASN A 70 -6.91 54.96 17.73
C ASN A 70 -7.64 56.19 17.14
N ALA A 71 -7.38 56.54 15.88
CA ALA A 71 -8.11 57.61 15.18
C ALA A 71 -9.59 57.24 14.99
N GLU A 72 -9.88 55.99 14.63
CA GLU A 72 -11.25 55.48 14.51
C GLU A 72 -11.99 55.46 15.86
N ILE A 73 -11.32 55.07 16.95
CA ILE A 73 -11.90 55.09 18.29
C ILE A 73 -12.29 56.52 18.69
N VAL A 74 -11.41 57.50 18.46
CA VAL A 74 -11.69 58.91 18.77
C VAL A 74 -12.83 59.47 17.90
N ALA A 75 -12.86 59.13 16.62
CA ALA A 75 -13.93 59.54 15.71
C ALA A 75 -15.29 58.94 16.12
N ASN A 76 -15.32 57.67 16.51
CA ASN A 76 -16.54 57.01 16.98
C ASN A 76 -16.98 57.54 18.35
N SER A 77 -16.07 57.85 19.27
CA SER A 77 -16.44 58.47 20.55
C SER A 77 -17.07 59.84 20.35
N ALA A 78 -16.57 60.64 19.40
CA ALA A 78 -17.16 61.94 19.06
C ALA A 78 -18.57 61.79 18.48
N LYS A 79 -18.78 60.82 17.57
CA LYS A 79 -20.12 60.53 17.02
C LYS A 79 -21.11 60.08 18.09
N VAL A 80 -20.70 59.20 19.00
CA VAL A 80 -21.55 58.73 20.12
C VAL A 80 -21.89 59.88 21.08
N ALA A 81 -20.94 60.75 21.39
CA ALA A 81 -21.20 61.94 22.22
C ALA A 81 -22.21 62.90 21.56
N THR A 82 -22.12 63.07 20.24
CA THR A 82 -23.04 63.93 19.48
C THR A 82 -24.45 63.35 19.44
N ALA A 83 -24.57 62.03 19.25
CA ALA A 83 -25.85 61.32 19.26
C ALA A 83 -26.52 61.34 20.64
N LEU A 84 -25.75 61.19 21.72
CA LEU A 84 -26.26 61.31 23.09
C LEU A 84 -26.77 62.73 23.39
N LYS A 85 -26.11 63.76 22.87
CA LYS A 85 -26.54 65.15 23.05
C LYS A 85 -27.86 65.45 22.33
N LEU A 86 -27.99 65.01 21.08
CA LEU A 86 -29.25 65.11 20.31
C LEU A 86 -30.40 64.38 21.01
N SER A 87 -30.14 63.16 21.50
CA SER A 87 -31.16 62.40 22.24
C SER A 87 -31.60 63.09 23.53
N GLN A 88 -30.72 63.83 24.22
CA GLN A 88 -31.08 64.59 25.42
C GLN A 88 -31.89 65.86 25.08
N GLU A 89 -31.55 66.54 23.99
CA GLU A 89 -32.28 67.71 23.50
C GLU A 89 -33.70 67.34 23.04
N ASP A 90 -33.85 66.20 22.36
CA ASP A 90 -35.15 65.64 21.96
C ASP A 90 -36.01 65.28 23.17
N GLN A 91 -35.41 64.70 24.21
CA GLN A 91 -36.13 64.34 25.44
C GLN A 91 -36.64 65.58 26.19
N ALA A 92 -35.88 66.69 26.15
CA ALA A 92 -36.28 67.96 26.72
C ALA A 92 -37.43 68.62 25.93
N THR A 93 -37.41 68.56 24.60
CA THR A 93 -38.49 69.08 23.76
C THR A 93 -39.77 68.26 23.93
N ILE A 94 -39.68 66.94 24.00
CA ILE A 94 -40.83 66.06 24.28
C ILE A 94 -41.44 66.37 25.63
N ALA A 95 -40.63 66.65 26.66
CA ALA A 95 -41.13 67.02 27.98
C ALA A 95 -41.85 68.39 27.97
N SER A 96 -41.33 69.36 27.21
CA SER A 96 -41.98 70.67 27.00
C SER A 96 -43.33 70.53 26.30
N LEU A 97 -43.40 69.76 25.21
CA LEU A 97 -44.64 69.56 24.44
C LEU A 97 -45.69 68.80 25.25
N LYS A 98 -45.31 67.80 26.05
CA LYS A 98 -46.25 67.13 26.96
C LYS A 98 -46.87 68.08 27.99
N LYS A 99 -46.09 69.04 28.48
CA LYS A 99 -46.56 70.05 29.44
C LYS A 99 -47.52 71.06 28.80
N GLU A 100 -47.33 71.38 27.52
CA GLU A 100 -48.25 72.23 26.76
C GLU A 100 -49.57 71.52 26.45
N VAL A 101 -49.52 70.23 26.12
CA VAL A 101 -50.73 69.40 25.91
C VAL A 101 -51.55 69.30 27.19
N GLU A 102 -50.94 69.07 28.35
CA GLU A 102 -51.66 69.09 29.64
C GLU A 102 -52.30 70.45 29.94
N LYS A 103 -51.66 71.55 29.53
CA LYS A 103 -52.18 72.90 29.70
C LYS A 103 -53.37 73.18 28.78
N ALA A 104 -53.32 72.67 27.54
CA ALA A 104 -54.42 72.74 26.59
C ALA A 104 -55.64 71.94 27.06
N TRP A 105 -55.42 70.72 27.58
CA TRP A 105 -56.49 69.89 28.16
C TRP A 105 -57.21 70.57 29.32
N LYS A 106 -56.47 71.19 30.25
CA LYS A 106 -57.08 71.97 31.35
C LYS A 106 -57.86 73.19 30.87
N MET A 107 -57.48 73.80 29.75
CA MET A 107 -58.23 74.91 29.16
C MET A 107 -59.54 74.43 28.50
N VAL A 108 -59.53 73.24 27.89
CA VAL A 108 -60.74 72.62 27.32
C VAL A 108 -61.72 72.20 28.41
N ASP A 109 -61.25 71.59 29.49
CA ASP A 109 -62.09 71.23 30.63
C ASP A 109 -62.72 72.47 31.28
N ALA A 110 -61.95 73.55 31.44
CA ALA A 110 -62.47 74.83 31.96
C ALA A 110 -63.49 75.48 31.02
N ALA A 111 -63.32 75.33 29.70
CA ALA A 111 -64.29 75.82 28.71
C ALA A 111 -65.59 75.02 28.76
N HIS A 112 -65.53 73.69 28.86
CA HIS A 112 -66.70 72.83 29.01
C HIS A 112 -67.45 73.06 30.32
N GLU A 113 -66.76 73.33 31.43
CA GLU A 113 -67.41 73.66 32.69
C GLU A 113 -68.13 75.03 32.63
N LYS A 114 -67.57 75.99 31.89
CA LYS A 114 -68.17 77.32 31.65
C LYS A 114 -69.37 77.26 30.70
N GLU A 115 -69.31 76.36 29.71
CA GLU A 115 -70.41 76.06 28.79
C GLU A 115 -71.57 75.37 29.52
N ALA A 116 -71.27 74.39 30.40
CA ALA A 116 -72.28 73.72 31.21
C ALA A 116 -73.03 74.71 32.13
N LYS A 117 -72.30 75.62 32.79
CA LYS A 117 -72.90 76.69 33.60
C LYS A 117 -73.74 77.66 32.76
N SER A 118 -73.32 77.98 31.54
CA SER A 118 -74.08 78.86 30.63
C SER A 118 -75.34 78.19 30.07
N LYS A 119 -75.32 76.87 29.87
CA LYS A 119 -76.50 76.09 29.49
C LYS A 119 -77.52 76.00 30.64
N GLU A 120 -77.05 75.87 31.87
CA GLU A 120 -77.91 75.88 33.07
C GLU A 120 -78.56 77.25 33.31
N THR A 121 -77.82 78.36 33.12
CA THR A 121 -78.39 79.71 33.22
C THR A 121 -79.36 80.01 32.08
N SER A 122 -79.08 79.59 30.84
CA SER A 122 -80.04 79.69 29.73
C SER A 122 -81.32 78.90 29.99
N HIS A 123 -81.23 77.75 30.66
CA HIS A 123 -82.41 76.95 30.98
C HIS A 123 -83.28 77.62 32.05
N ARG A 124 -82.65 78.25 33.07
CA ARG A 124 -83.35 79.08 34.08
C ARG A 124 -84.04 80.30 33.48
N LEU A 125 -83.35 81.05 32.62
CA LEU A 125 -83.92 82.24 31.98
C LEU A 125 -85.07 81.88 31.04
N LYS A 126 -85.02 80.72 30.36
CA LYS A 126 -86.15 80.20 29.59
C LYS A 126 -87.36 79.85 30.45
N THR A 127 -87.16 79.32 31.66
CA THR A 127 -88.28 79.01 32.58
C THR A 127 -88.89 80.27 33.20
N GLU A 128 -88.08 81.31 33.45
CA GLU A 128 -88.58 82.63 33.89
C GLU A 128 -89.39 83.36 32.81
N ILE A 129 -88.95 83.30 31.54
CA ILE A 129 -89.70 83.87 30.40
C ILE A 129 -91.06 83.17 30.23
N GLU A 130 -91.11 81.85 30.46
CA GLU A 130 -92.34 81.06 30.38
C GLU A 130 -93.29 81.30 31.57
N GLN A 131 -92.77 81.71 32.73
CA GLN A 131 -93.55 82.13 33.90
C GLN A 131 -94.05 83.58 33.79
N LEU A 132 -93.26 84.49 33.21
CA LEU A 132 -93.65 85.89 32.98
C LEU A 132 -94.62 86.05 31.80
N SER A 133 -94.53 85.19 30.78
CA SER A 133 -95.50 85.18 29.66
C SER A 133 -96.90 84.72 30.07
N LYS A 134 -97.04 83.93 31.15
CA LYS A 134 -98.34 83.53 31.72
C LYS A 134 -99.00 84.61 32.60
N LEU A 135 -98.25 85.63 33.03
CA LEU A 135 -98.76 86.73 33.87
C LEU A 135 -99.19 87.96 33.06
N VAL A 136 -98.88 88.01 31.76
CA VAL A 136 -99.20 89.15 30.87
C VAL A 136 -100.46 88.91 30.02
N GLU A 137 -101.06 87.72 30.06
CA GLU A 137 -102.31 87.36 29.35
C GLU A 137 -103.62 87.58 30.15
N GLN A 138 -103.59 88.30 31.29
CA GLN A 138 -104.81 88.68 32.02
C GLN A 138 -104.89 90.17 32.33
N GLY A 139 -105.69 90.88 31.52
CA GLY A 139 -106.59 91.92 32.03
C GLY A 139 -106.14 93.37 31.87
N ALA A 140 -106.43 93.95 30.70
CA ALA A 140 -106.73 95.37 30.55
C ALA A 140 -108.12 95.69 31.14
N GLY A 141 -108.30 96.88 31.73
CA GLY A 141 -109.64 97.40 32.06
C GLY A 141 -109.69 98.53 33.09
N LEU A 142 -109.53 99.77 32.62
CA LEU A 142 -109.89 101.02 33.32
C LEU A 142 -111.35 101.40 33.03
N THR A 143 -111.87 102.37 33.82
CA THR A 143 -113.08 103.24 33.66
C THR A 143 -114.42 102.73 34.21
N MET A 144 -115.35 103.53 34.78
CA MET A 144 -115.43 104.96 35.17
C MET A 144 -116.71 105.18 36.02
N GLY A 145 -116.74 106.29 36.77
CA GLY A 145 -117.97 107.04 37.13
C GLY A 145 -117.89 107.67 38.53
N GLN A 146 -118.10 108.97 38.79
CA GLN A 146 -118.64 110.09 38.00
C GLN A 146 -118.16 111.45 38.57
N GLU A 147 -117.89 112.39 37.66
CA GLU A 147 -118.21 113.84 37.70
C GLU A 147 -117.58 114.79 38.75
N HIS A 148 -116.30 115.15 38.54
CA HIS A 148 -115.74 116.50 38.75
C HIS A 148 -115.10 117.06 37.44
N SER A 149 -115.80 116.78 36.34
CA SER A 149 -115.39 116.57 34.94
C SER A 149 -114.84 117.77 34.11
N VAL A 150 -114.33 118.85 34.69
CA VAL A 150 -113.82 119.98 33.85
C VAL A 150 -112.39 120.40 34.19
N ASN A 151 -111.99 120.40 35.46
CA ASN A 151 -110.60 120.67 35.83
C ASN A 151 -109.69 119.44 35.73
N GLU A 152 -110.24 118.22 35.79
CA GLU A 152 -109.48 117.00 35.54
C GLU A 152 -109.15 116.82 34.05
N LEU A 153 -109.99 117.26 33.10
CA LEU A 153 -109.73 117.02 31.66
C LEU A 153 -108.51 117.79 31.12
N LEU A 154 -108.20 118.98 31.67
CA LEU A 154 -106.97 119.70 31.32
C LEU A 154 -105.72 119.04 31.92
N LYS A 155 -105.87 118.52 33.15
CA LYS A 155 -104.79 117.80 33.85
C LYS A 155 -104.54 116.41 33.22
N ILE A 156 -105.59 115.67 32.89
CA ILE A 156 -105.54 114.42 32.13
C ILE A 156 -104.98 114.64 30.73
N LYS A 157 -105.28 115.76 30.06
CA LYS A 157 -104.64 116.07 28.78
C LYS A 157 -103.13 116.30 28.96
N GLU A 158 -102.69 117.07 29.95
CA GLU A 158 -101.27 117.26 30.23
C GLU A 158 -100.57 115.97 30.70
N ASP A 159 -101.23 115.18 31.54
CA ASP A 159 -100.74 113.91 32.08
C ASP A 159 -100.67 112.86 30.97
N LEU A 160 -101.67 112.74 30.09
CA LEU A 160 -101.63 111.87 28.90
C LEU A 160 -100.62 112.35 27.86
N THR A 161 -100.35 113.66 27.76
CA THR A 161 -99.32 114.19 26.85
C THR A 161 -97.93 113.88 27.39
N LYS A 162 -97.72 114.01 28.71
CA LYS A 162 -96.50 113.56 29.39
C LYS A 162 -96.33 112.06 29.30
N GLU A 163 -97.38 111.28 29.55
CA GLU A 163 -97.35 109.82 29.48
C GLU A 163 -97.08 109.34 28.04
N ARG A 164 -97.65 110.01 27.02
CA ARG A 164 -97.29 109.78 25.62
C ARG A 164 -95.82 110.10 25.36
N ASP A 165 -95.30 111.22 25.86
CA ASP A 165 -93.91 111.61 25.64
C ASP A 165 -92.92 110.70 26.38
N GLU A 166 -93.26 110.26 27.59
CA GLU A 166 -92.54 109.26 28.37
C GLU A 166 -92.56 107.89 27.67
N GLN A 167 -93.72 107.45 27.18
CA GLN A 167 -93.85 106.23 26.39
C GLN A 167 -93.13 106.33 25.04
N LEU A 168 -93.08 107.50 24.40
CA LEU A 168 -92.30 107.71 23.18
C LEU A 168 -90.80 107.62 23.46
N VAL A 169 -90.33 108.22 24.56
CA VAL A 169 -88.93 108.10 25.01
C VAL A 169 -88.60 106.64 25.36
N GLU A 170 -89.51 105.94 26.01
CA GLU A 170 -89.36 104.51 26.34
C GLU A 170 -89.37 103.64 25.08
N ILE A 171 -90.24 103.90 24.11
CA ILE A 171 -90.26 103.22 22.81
C ILE A 171 -88.97 103.49 22.04
N THR A 172 -88.41 104.71 22.07
CA THR A 172 -87.12 104.98 21.45
C THR A 172 -85.98 104.22 22.13
N LYS A 173 -85.95 104.15 23.46
CA LYS A 173 -84.97 103.35 24.20
C LYS A 173 -85.12 101.86 23.94
N LEU A 174 -86.35 101.35 23.89
CA LEU A 174 -86.61 99.95 23.58
C LEU A 174 -86.22 99.61 22.14
N ARG A 175 -86.42 100.53 21.18
CA ARG A 175 -85.95 100.36 19.80
C ARG A 175 -84.44 100.41 19.68
N GLU A 176 -83.77 101.29 20.42
CA GLU A 176 -82.29 101.32 20.51
C GLU A 176 -81.75 100.02 21.12
N ASN A 177 -82.32 99.58 22.25
CA ASN A 177 -81.95 98.31 22.89
C ASN A 177 -82.22 97.09 21.98
N LEU A 178 -83.31 97.11 21.21
CA LEU A 178 -83.63 96.06 20.25
C LEU A 178 -82.65 96.06 19.06
N ALA A 179 -82.24 97.24 18.59
CA ALA A 179 -81.22 97.37 17.55
C ALA A 179 -79.84 96.90 18.05
N GLU A 180 -79.47 97.22 19.28
CA GLU A 180 -78.24 96.73 19.93
C GLU A 180 -78.27 95.21 20.13
N ALA A 181 -79.40 94.66 20.60
CA ALA A 181 -79.58 93.22 20.77
C ALA A 181 -79.52 92.47 19.43
N ASN A 182 -80.13 93.00 18.37
CA ASN A 182 -80.06 92.42 17.03
C ASN A 182 -78.64 92.47 16.45
N ASN A 183 -77.92 93.57 16.62
CA ASN A 183 -76.52 93.69 16.20
C ASN A 183 -75.62 92.71 16.97
N LEU A 184 -75.88 92.51 18.26
CA LEU A 184 -75.14 91.54 19.06
C LEU A 184 -75.48 90.10 18.64
N GLN A 185 -76.75 89.80 18.35
CA GLN A 185 -77.17 88.51 17.84
C GLN A 185 -76.50 88.19 16.50
N GLN A 186 -76.48 89.14 15.57
CA GLN A 186 -75.84 88.96 14.26
C GLN A 186 -74.34 88.71 14.40
N LYS A 187 -73.64 89.44 15.28
CA LYS A 187 -72.22 89.17 15.58
C LYS A 187 -72.00 87.78 16.18
N LEU A 188 -72.85 87.34 17.10
CA LEU A 188 -72.74 86.01 17.70
C LEU A 188 -73.04 84.89 16.69
N GLU A 189 -73.92 85.13 15.72
CA GLU A 189 -74.19 84.21 14.62
C GLU A 189 -73.01 84.13 13.64
N GLU A 190 -72.37 85.26 13.34
CA GLU A 190 -71.13 85.32 12.54
C GLU A 190 -69.96 84.61 13.25
N ASP A 191 -69.72 84.92 14.53
CA ASP A 191 -68.69 84.28 15.35
C ASP A 191 -68.90 82.77 15.48
N LYS A 192 -70.17 82.33 15.60
CA LYS A 192 -70.51 80.91 15.62
C LYS A 192 -70.23 80.26 14.27
N HIS A 193 -70.57 80.92 13.16
CA HIS A 193 -70.31 80.39 11.84
C HIS A 193 -68.81 80.23 11.58
N GLU A 194 -68.00 81.22 11.94
CA GLU A 194 -66.53 81.12 11.87
C GLU A 194 -65.98 79.99 12.75
N ALA A 195 -66.53 79.80 13.94
CA ALA A 195 -66.14 78.70 14.82
C ALA A 195 -66.50 77.32 14.24
N ASP A 196 -67.69 77.19 13.65
CA ASP A 196 -68.14 75.95 12.99
C ASP A 196 -67.28 75.63 11.75
N GLU A 197 -66.90 76.63 10.95
CA GLU A 197 -65.95 76.46 9.85
C GLU A 197 -64.56 76.02 10.35
N LYS A 198 -64.05 76.64 11.42
CA LYS A 198 -62.79 76.23 12.06
C LYS A 198 -62.81 74.78 12.54
N ILE A 199 -63.93 74.36 13.13
CA ILE A 199 -64.12 72.98 13.61
C ILE A 199 -64.13 72.02 12.44
N MET A 200 -64.73 72.39 11.30
CA MET A 200 -64.74 71.56 10.10
C MET A 200 -63.34 71.41 9.52
N GLU A 201 -62.57 72.49 9.42
CA GLU A 201 -61.16 72.47 9.00
C GLU A 201 -60.30 71.60 9.93
N LEU A 202 -60.41 71.78 11.24
CA LEU A 202 -59.65 71.00 12.22
C LEU A 202 -60.01 69.51 12.18
N ASN A 203 -61.29 69.17 11.97
CA ASN A 203 -61.69 67.77 11.81
C ASN A 203 -61.10 67.15 10.54
N GLN A 204 -61.04 67.91 9.45
CA GLN A 204 -60.42 67.47 8.21
C GLN A 204 -58.90 67.28 8.38
N ASP A 205 -58.22 68.19 9.08
CA ASP A 205 -56.80 68.06 9.41
C ASP A 205 -56.53 66.86 10.32
N ILE A 206 -57.37 66.62 11.34
CA ILE A 206 -57.26 65.44 12.20
C ILE A 206 -57.41 64.17 11.36
N GLN A 207 -58.34 64.14 10.40
CA GLN A 207 -58.54 62.98 9.53
C GLN A 207 -57.33 62.74 8.62
N VAL A 208 -56.74 63.79 8.05
CA VAL A 208 -55.51 63.70 7.24
C VAL A 208 -54.35 63.18 8.09
N ARG A 209 -54.13 63.77 9.27
CA ARG A 209 -53.06 63.36 10.20
C ARG A 209 -53.21 61.93 10.69
N ASN A 210 -54.45 61.47 10.93
CA ASN A 210 -54.71 60.09 11.31
C ASN A 210 -54.41 59.11 10.17
N ASN A 211 -54.75 59.46 8.93
CA ASN A 211 -54.40 58.68 7.74
C ASN A 211 -52.88 58.63 7.50
N GLU A 212 -52.17 59.74 7.72
CA GLU A 212 -50.70 59.79 7.67
C GLU A 212 -50.06 58.92 8.76
N ALA A 213 -50.56 59.00 10.00
CA ALA A 213 -50.09 58.19 11.11
C ALA A 213 -50.30 56.68 10.86
N GLN A 214 -51.45 56.28 10.29
CA GLN A 214 -51.67 54.89 9.90
C GLN A 214 -50.77 54.43 8.76
N ARG A 215 -50.48 55.29 7.78
CA ARG A 215 -49.54 54.97 6.69
C ARG A 215 -48.13 54.76 7.24
N GLU A 216 -47.66 55.65 8.12
CA GLU A 216 -46.34 55.50 8.72
C GLU A 216 -46.25 54.33 9.70
N ALA A 217 -47.32 54.02 10.45
CA ALA A 217 -47.38 52.81 11.27
C ALA A 217 -47.23 51.54 10.41
N ARG A 218 -47.95 51.44 9.27
CA ARG A 218 -47.82 50.30 8.35
C ARG A 218 -46.43 50.21 7.72
N LYS A 219 -45.81 51.34 7.41
CA LYS A 219 -44.47 51.41 6.85
C LYS A 219 -43.42 51.00 7.88
N ARG A 220 -43.58 51.42 9.13
CA ARG A 220 -42.75 50.98 10.27
C ARG A 220 -42.85 49.48 10.49
N ASP A 221 -44.07 48.94 10.55
CA ASP A 221 -44.28 47.50 10.76
C ASP A 221 -43.71 46.66 9.61
N LYS A 222 -43.74 47.18 8.37
CA LYS A 222 -43.08 46.55 7.23
C LYS A 222 -41.55 46.57 7.39
N MET A 223 -40.98 47.73 7.71
CA MET A 223 -39.53 47.87 7.93
C MET A 223 -39.05 47.01 9.11
N GLU A 224 -39.85 46.84 10.16
CA GLU A 224 -39.54 46.00 11.31
C GLU A 224 -39.55 44.51 10.96
N ARG A 225 -40.47 44.06 10.09
CA ARG A 225 -40.45 42.72 9.50
C ARG A 225 -39.25 42.49 8.59
N ASP A 226 -38.93 43.45 7.73
CA ASP A 226 -37.78 43.37 6.84
C ASP A 226 -36.47 43.34 7.66
N LEU A 227 -36.37 44.11 8.75
CA LEU A 227 -35.23 44.11 9.66
C LEU A 227 -35.08 42.78 10.42
N THR A 228 -36.18 42.21 10.90
CA THR A 228 -36.16 40.91 11.61
C THR A 228 -35.80 39.77 10.66
N GLN A 229 -36.31 39.78 9.42
CA GLN A 229 -35.92 38.84 8.39
C GLN A 229 -34.43 38.98 8.03
N ALA A 230 -33.94 40.20 7.81
CA ALA A 230 -32.54 40.45 7.50
C ALA A 230 -31.59 40.00 8.64
N LYS A 231 -31.99 40.16 9.91
CA LYS A 231 -31.25 39.64 11.06
C LYS A 231 -31.22 38.12 11.08
N ALA A 232 -32.34 37.45 10.82
CA ALA A 232 -32.39 35.99 10.74
C ALA A 232 -31.53 35.44 9.60
N GLU A 233 -31.53 36.11 8.43
CA GLU A 233 -30.66 35.76 7.31
C GLU A 233 -29.18 35.99 7.63
N LEU A 234 -28.84 37.08 8.33
CA LEU A 234 -27.47 37.36 8.79
C LEU A 234 -26.97 36.28 9.77
N ASP A 235 -27.81 35.87 10.72
CA ASP A 235 -27.47 34.83 11.70
C ASP A 235 -27.31 33.45 11.02
N ALA A 236 -28.16 33.13 10.04
CA ALA A 236 -28.02 31.93 9.23
C ALA A 236 -26.70 31.94 8.44
N ARG A 237 -26.37 33.07 7.77
CA ARG A 237 -25.10 33.23 7.04
C ARG A 237 -23.90 33.17 7.97
N ASN A 238 -23.97 33.72 9.18
CA ASN A 238 -22.90 33.61 10.17
C ASN A 238 -22.70 32.17 10.65
N SER A 239 -23.77 31.39 10.77
CA SER A 239 -23.69 29.96 11.06
C SER A 239 -23.01 29.19 9.93
N ASP A 240 -23.40 29.47 8.68
CA ASP A 240 -22.78 28.87 7.49
C ASP A 240 -21.29 29.22 7.38
N ILE A 241 -20.91 30.47 7.67
CA ILE A 241 -19.50 30.93 7.69
C ILE A 241 -18.72 30.16 8.76
N LYS A 242 -19.27 29.98 9.97
CA LYS A 242 -18.62 29.18 11.02
C LYS A 242 -18.44 27.72 10.61
N ASN A 243 -19.46 27.13 10.00
CA ASN A 243 -19.40 25.75 9.53
C ASN A 243 -18.35 25.57 8.42
N THR A 244 -18.33 26.47 7.44
CA THR A 244 -17.32 26.45 6.36
C THR A 244 -15.92 26.73 6.89
N GLN A 245 -15.73 27.64 7.86
CA GLN A 245 -14.43 27.83 8.52
C GLN A 245 -13.96 26.58 9.27
N ALA A 246 -14.85 25.90 9.99
CA ALA A 246 -14.50 24.64 10.65
C ALA A 246 -14.12 23.54 9.64
N GLN A 247 -14.74 23.53 8.47
CA GLN A 247 -14.44 22.60 7.39
C GLN A 247 -13.11 22.91 6.70
N VAL A 248 -12.79 24.19 6.49
CA VAL A 248 -11.48 24.64 6.00
C VAL A 248 -10.35 24.26 6.95
N GLU A 249 -10.54 24.42 8.26
CA GLU A 249 -9.53 24.01 9.26
C GLU A 249 -9.32 22.49 9.29
N ARG A 250 -10.38 21.69 9.08
CA ARG A 250 -10.24 20.23 8.89
C ARG A 250 -9.44 19.89 7.64
N TYR A 251 -9.73 20.53 6.50
CA TYR A 251 -8.99 20.29 5.27
C TYR A 251 -7.52 20.75 5.35
N LYS A 252 -7.22 21.83 6.09
CA LYS A 252 -5.83 22.21 6.38
C LYS A 252 -5.09 21.14 7.17
N ALA A 253 -5.68 20.64 8.25
CA ALA A 253 -5.07 19.58 9.06
C ALA A 253 -4.84 18.29 8.25
N GLU A 254 -5.77 17.95 7.36
CA GLU A 254 -5.64 16.79 6.47
C GLU A 254 -4.56 16.99 5.40
N LYS A 255 -4.49 18.19 4.82
CA LYS A 255 -3.42 18.60 3.89
C LYS A 255 -2.04 18.50 4.55
N ASP A 256 -1.87 19.03 5.76
CA ASP A 256 -0.59 19.00 6.47
C ASP A 256 -0.15 17.55 6.77
N LYS A 257 -1.10 16.68 7.10
CA LYS A 257 -0.85 15.25 7.30
C LYS A 257 -0.41 14.55 6.01
N LEU A 258 -1.07 14.85 4.88
CA LEU A 258 -0.69 14.32 3.57
C LEU A 258 0.69 14.85 3.13
N GLU A 259 1.01 16.12 3.37
CA GLU A 259 2.34 16.70 3.10
C GLU A 259 3.44 16.05 3.96
N GLN A 260 3.14 15.65 5.19
CA GLN A 260 4.06 14.89 6.04
C GLN A 260 4.29 13.47 5.49
N GLN A 261 3.23 12.77 5.11
CA GLN A 261 3.32 11.43 4.50
C GLN A 261 4.10 11.46 3.18
N LEU A 262 3.89 12.48 2.35
CA LEU A 262 4.63 12.66 1.10
C LEU A 262 6.13 12.89 1.35
N ARG A 263 6.50 13.62 2.40
CA ARG A 263 7.90 13.80 2.81
C ARG A 263 8.53 12.49 3.26
N GLU A 264 7.84 11.71 4.07
CA GLU A 264 8.31 10.41 4.53
C GLU A 264 8.51 9.43 3.36
N GLN A 265 7.57 9.40 2.41
CA GLN A 265 7.67 8.59 1.20
C GLN A 265 8.83 9.01 0.28
N ARG A 266 9.09 10.32 0.14
CA ARG A 266 10.26 10.82 -0.62
C ARG A 266 11.58 10.37 -0.01
N VAL A 267 11.72 10.45 1.31
CA VAL A 267 12.92 9.97 2.02
C VAL A 267 13.10 8.46 1.81
N LEU A 268 12.02 7.68 1.84
CA LEU A 268 12.07 6.24 1.59
C LEU A 268 12.48 5.94 0.13
N SER A 269 11.96 6.71 -0.83
CA SER A 269 12.29 6.60 -2.25
C SER A 269 13.76 6.93 -2.53
N GLU A 270 14.31 7.97 -1.91
CA GLU A 270 15.74 8.31 -2.06
C GLU A 270 16.64 7.20 -1.50
N ARG A 271 16.22 6.56 -0.40
CA ARG A 271 16.97 5.46 0.21
C ARG A 271 16.98 4.22 -0.69
N THR A 272 15.83 3.87 -1.26
CA THR A 272 15.70 2.75 -2.21
C THR A 272 16.44 3.00 -3.52
N ILE A 273 16.48 4.24 -4.02
CA ILE A 273 17.31 4.61 -5.18
C ILE A 273 18.80 4.38 -4.87
N LYS A 274 19.29 4.80 -3.71
CA LYS A 274 20.69 4.55 -3.29
C LYS A 274 21.02 3.07 -3.16
N ASP A 275 20.09 2.28 -2.60
CA ASP A 275 20.27 0.83 -2.48
C ASP A 275 20.29 0.15 -3.87
N ALA A 276 19.46 0.62 -4.81
CA ALA A 276 19.46 0.16 -6.19
C ALA A 276 20.76 0.52 -6.94
N GLU A 277 21.29 1.74 -6.75
CA GLU A 277 22.59 2.16 -7.29
C GLU A 277 23.73 1.30 -6.74
N LEU A 278 23.70 0.98 -5.44
CA LEU A 278 24.68 0.10 -4.80
C LEU A 278 24.62 -1.32 -5.38
N LEU A 279 23.43 -1.87 -5.55
CA LEU A 279 23.22 -3.19 -6.18
C LEU A 279 23.69 -3.20 -7.64
N ASN A 280 23.40 -2.14 -8.39
CA ASN A 280 23.83 -2.03 -9.78
C ASN A 280 25.37 -1.95 -9.89
N SER A 281 26.03 -1.24 -8.96
CA SER A 281 27.49 -1.22 -8.88
C SER A 281 28.11 -2.60 -8.60
N ARG A 282 27.42 -3.44 -7.79
CA ARG A 282 27.84 -4.82 -7.54
C ARG A 282 27.61 -5.72 -8.75
N LEU A 283 26.47 -5.57 -9.43
CA LEU A 283 26.16 -6.30 -10.66
C LEU A 283 27.21 -6.05 -11.75
N ASN A 284 27.62 -4.78 -11.92
CA ASN A 284 28.65 -4.42 -12.89
C ASN A 284 30.02 -5.02 -12.54
N LYS A 285 30.40 -5.05 -11.26
CA LYS A 285 31.64 -5.73 -10.83
C LYS A 285 31.59 -7.23 -11.09
N LEU A 286 30.47 -7.87 -10.76
CA LEU A 286 30.30 -9.31 -11.00
C LEU A 286 30.31 -9.67 -12.48
N SER A 287 29.74 -8.80 -13.32
CA SER A 287 29.76 -8.96 -14.78
C SER A 287 31.18 -8.83 -15.34
N ALA A 288 31.96 -7.85 -14.87
CA ALA A 288 33.37 -7.72 -15.25
C ALA A 288 34.23 -8.91 -14.78
N GLU A 289 33.97 -9.45 -13.58
CA GLU A 289 34.61 -10.67 -13.10
C GLU A 289 34.22 -11.89 -13.95
N TYR A 290 32.96 -11.99 -14.37
CA TYR A 290 32.49 -13.05 -15.25
C TYR A 290 33.12 -12.99 -16.66
N GLU A 291 33.20 -11.80 -17.25
CA GLU A 291 33.91 -11.59 -18.53
C GLU A 291 35.39 -11.97 -18.43
N SER A 292 36.04 -11.64 -17.32
CA SER A 292 37.43 -12.05 -17.05
C SER A 292 37.57 -13.58 -16.93
N GLN A 293 36.61 -14.27 -16.30
CA GLN A 293 36.60 -15.73 -16.24
C GLN A 293 36.36 -16.38 -17.61
N LEU A 294 35.53 -15.79 -18.47
CA LEU A 294 35.33 -16.26 -19.84
C LEU A 294 36.62 -16.17 -20.66
N VAL A 295 37.34 -15.05 -20.56
CA VAL A 295 38.65 -14.89 -21.23
C VAL A 295 39.66 -15.93 -20.74
N ASN A 296 39.70 -16.21 -19.43
CA ASN A 296 40.57 -17.27 -18.89
C ASN A 296 40.18 -18.66 -19.37
N ALA A 297 38.88 -18.95 -19.52
CA ALA A 297 38.40 -20.22 -20.06
C ALA A 297 38.80 -20.40 -21.53
N ASP A 298 38.74 -19.33 -22.33
CA ASP A 298 39.19 -19.34 -23.74
C ASP A 298 40.70 -19.58 -23.87
N ILE A 299 41.51 -18.97 -23.00
CA ILE A 299 42.96 -19.21 -22.95
C ILE A 299 43.25 -20.68 -22.63
N LEU A 300 42.58 -21.26 -21.62
CA LEU A 300 42.74 -22.67 -21.26
C LEU A 300 42.24 -23.62 -22.36
N ALA A 301 41.20 -23.24 -23.10
CA ALA A 301 40.72 -24.00 -24.25
C ALA A 301 41.77 -24.02 -25.39
N GLN A 302 42.42 -22.88 -25.67
CA GLN A 302 43.52 -22.81 -26.64
C GLN A 302 44.74 -23.63 -26.21
N GLU A 303 45.11 -23.61 -24.92
CA GLU A 303 46.19 -24.46 -24.40
C GLU A 303 45.87 -25.96 -24.51
N ASN A 304 44.63 -26.35 -24.22
CA ASN A 304 44.20 -27.74 -24.41
C ASN A 304 44.22 -28.16 -25.89
N GLN A 305 43.86 -27.26 -26.80
CA GLN A 305 43.92 -27.53 -28.23
C GLN A 305 45.36 -27.69 -28.73
N SER A 306 46.32 -26.90 -28.22
CA SER A 306 47.73 -27.05 -28.56
C SER A 306 48.31 -28.37 -28.02
N ARG A 307 47.99 -28.75 -26.78
CA ARG A 307 48.41 -30.04 -26.21
C ARG A 307 47.81 -31.25 -26.93
N ALA A 308 46.56 -31.15 -27.39
CA ALA A 308 45.94 -32.18 -28.21
C ALA A 308 46.66 -32.35 -29.57
N ALA A 309 47.12 -31.26 -30.18
CA ALA A 309 47.91 -31.30 -31.40
C ALA A 309 49.30 -31.95 -31.17
N GLU A 310 49.98 -31.63 -30.06
CA GLU A 310 51.23 -32.29 -29.67
C GLU A 310 51.05 -33.80 -29.45
N LEU A 311 49.97 -34.20 -28.76
CA LEU A 311 49.63 -35.62 -28.55
C LEU A 311 49.44 -36.35 -29.88
N LYS A 312 48.72 -35.75 -30.82
CA LYS A 312 48.51 -36.32 -32.15
C LYS A 312 49.83 -36.49 -32.92
N GLN A 313 50.74 -35.53 -32.83
CA GLN A 313 52.06 -35.63 -33.44
C GLN A 313 52.88 -36.79 -32.82
N ARG A 314 52.80 -36.98 -31.51
CA ARG A 314 53.43 -38.13 -30.82
C ARG A 314 52.80 -39.47 -31.19
N GLU A 315 51.48 -39.53 -31.38
CA GLU A 315 50.80 -40.73 -31.87
C GLU A 315 51.23 -41.10 -33.30
N GLU A 316 51.42 -40.11 -34.17
CA GLU A 316 51.96 -40.31 -35.52
C GLU A 316 53.42 -40.81 -35.49
N GLU A 317 54.27 -40.29 -34.59
CA GLU A 317 55.63 -40.82 -34.35
C GLU A 317 55.60 -42.29 -33.90
N VAL A 318 54.71 -42.65 -32.97
CA VAL A 318 54.54 -44.03 -32.49
C VAL A 318 54.05 -44.95 -33.60
N ASN A 319 53.15 -44.48 -34.45
CA ASN A 319 52.69 -45.24 -35.61
C ASN A 319 53.81 -45.45 -36.65
N ASN A 320 54.64 -44.44 -36.90
CA ASN A 320 55.80 -44.57 -37.76
C ASN A 320 56.79 -45.62 -37.21
N LEU A 321 57.06 -45.60 -35.90
CA LEU A 321 57.90 -46.63 -35.25
C LEU A 321 57.28 -48.03 -35.33
N LYS A 322 55.96 -48.16 -35.23
CA LYS A 322 55.25 -49.44 -35.46
C LYS A 322 55.43 -49.95 -36.89
N THR A 323 55.35 -49.06 -37.89
CA THR A 323 55.56 -49.46 -39.30
C THR A 323 56.99 -49.90 -39.57
N GLU A 324 57.99 -49.24 -38.99
CA GLU A 324 59.39 -49.68 -39.09
C GLU A 324 59.61 -51.03 -38.38
N THR A 325 58.97 -51.23 -37.23
CA THR A 325 58.99 -52.53 -36.52
C THR A 325 58.38 -53.66 -37.36
N GLN A 326 57.30 -53.38 -38.10
CA GLN A 326 56.73 -54.35 -39.06
C GLN A 326 57.66 -54.61 -40.24
N ARG A 327 58.41 -53.61 -40.72
CA ARG A 327 59.41 -53.78 -41.78
C ARG A 327 60.57 -54.67 -41.34
N GLN A 328 61.07 -54.48 -40.12
CA GLN A 328 62.10 -55.33 -39.53
C GLN A 328 61.62 -56.78 -39.33
N ASN A 329 60.35 -56.98 -38.94
CA ASN A 329 59.76 -58.33 -38.85
C ASN A 329 59.66 -59.03 -40.22
N LYS A 330 59.33 -58.32 -41.30
CA LYS A 330 59.36 -58.89 -42.67
C LYS A 330 60.77 -59.29 -43.13
N MET A 331 61.79 -58.53 -42.70
CA MET A 331 63.20 -58.88 -42.95
C MET A 331 63.58 -60.19 -42.23
N ARG A 332 63.13 -60.35 -40.97
CA ARG A 332 63.31 -61.59 -40.18
C ARG A 332 62.68 -62.82 -40.85
N GLU A 333 61.47 -62.68 -41.39
CA GLU A 333 60.79 -63.76 -42.12
C GLU A 333 61.51 -64.18 -43.41
N THR A 334 62.21 -63.25 -44.06
CA THR A 334 62.97 -63.53 -45.29
C THR A 334 64.26 -64.30 -44.99
N ILE A 335 64.91 -64.03 -43.86
CA ILE A 335 66.07 -64.80 -43.37
C ILE A 335 65.64 -66.21 -42.94
N GLN A 336 64.45 -66.35 -42.33
CA GLN A 336 63.87 -67.63 -41.92
C GLN A 336 63.53 -68.54 -43.12
N ARG A 337 63.17 -67.97 -44.28
CA ARG A 337 62.98 -68.71 -45.54
C ARG A 337 64.28 -69.28 -46.13
N LYS A 338 65.43 -68.64 -45.90
CA LYS A 338 66.75 -69.14 -46.36
C LYS A 338 67.26 -70.33 -45.52
N LEU A 339 66.82 -70.43 -44.26
CA LEU A 339 67.16 -71.55 -43.37
C LEU A 339 66.39 -72.84 -43.75
N ARG A 340 65.13 -72.71 -44.21
CA ARG A 340 64.27 -73.83 -44.64
C ARG A 340 64.74 -74.51 -45.95
N SER A 341 65.31 -73.74 -46.88
CA SER A 341 65.87 -74.28 -48.14
C SER A 341 67.06 -75.25 -47.95
N VAL A 342 67.71 -75.23 -46.79
CA VAL A 342 68.82 -76.14 -46.44
C VAL A 342 68.31 -77.41 -45.75
N GLU A 343 67.10 -77.36 -45.18
CA GLU A 343 66.43 -78.49 -44.52
C GLU A 343 65.65 -79.36 -45.53
N ASP A 344 65.16 -78.77 -46.63
CA ASP A 344 64.37 -79.44 -47.67
C ASP A 344 65.15 -80.52 -48.47
N GLY A 345 66.47 -80.43 -48.60
CA GLY A 345 67.30 -81.44 -49.29
C GLY A 345 67.48 -82.77 -48.53
N LYS A 346 67.05 -82.83 -47.26
CA LYS A 346 67.13 -84.03 -46.41
C LYS A 346 65.82 -84.84 -46.42
N SER A 347 64.71 -84.22 -46.82
CA SER A 347 63.35 -84.75 -46.69
C SER A 347 62.86 -85.56 -47.92
N ASP A 348 63.49 -85.41 -49.08
CA ASP A 348 63.06 -86.06 -50.34
C ASP A 348 63.28 -87.59 -50.37
N ILE A 349 64.10 -88.15 -49.49
CA ILE A 349 64.36 -89.59 -49.40
C ILE A 349 63.35 -90.31 -48.48
N GLU A 350 62.64 -89.60 -47.59
CA GLU A 350 61.69 -90.19 -46.63
C GLU A 350 60.22 -90.16 -47.11
N GLN A 351 59.92 -89.41 -48.18
CA GLN A 351 58.56 -89.13 -48.67
C GLN A 351 57.95 -90.20 -49.59
N GLN A 352 58.68 -91.28 -49.92
CA GLN A 352 58.16 -92.40 -50.72
C GLN A 352 57.46 -93.50 -49.87
N ARG A 353 57.52 -93.43 -48.53
CA ARG A 353 56.98 -94.49 -47.66
C ARG A 353 55.59 -94.21 -47.08
N GLU A 354 55.20 -92.95 -46.89
CA GLU A 354 54.01 -92.61 -46.09
C GLU A 354 52.78 -92.19 -46.93
N THR A 355 52.87 -92.32 -48.26
CA THR A 355 51.75 -92.14 -49.21
C THR A 355 50.63 -93.18 -49.01
N LEU A 356 50.91 -94.29 -48.31
CA LEU A 356 49.93 -95.36 -48.03
C LEU A 356 49.21 -95.25 -46.67
N LYS A 357 49.45 -94.21 -45.86
CA LYS A 357 48.74 -93.98 -44.58
C LYS A 357 47.69 -92.86 -44.57
N GLY A 358 47.62 -92.06 -45.64
CA GLY A 358 46.74 -90.90 -45.72
C GLY A 358 45.23 -91.18 -45.92
N GLN A 359 44.82 -92.45 -46.02
CA GLN A 359 43.41 -92.80 -46.28
C GLN A 359 42.57 -93.04 -45.02
N ILE A 360 43.16 -93.04 -43.82
CA ILE A 360 42.44 -93.34 -42.56
C ILE A 360 42.13 -92.08 -41.73
N THR A 361 42.84 -90.97 -41.91
CA THR A 361 42.69 -89.73 -41.12
C THR A 361 41.61 -88.75 -41.65
N GLY A 362 40.97 -89.06 -42.78
CA GLY A 362 39.92 -88.22 -43.37
C GLY A 362 38.61 -88.21 -42.58
N LEU A 363 38.25 -89.33 -41.95
CA LEU A 363 36.97 -89.48 -41.26
C LEU A 363 36.95 -88.91 -39.83
N GLU A 364 38.12 -88.63 -39.24
CA GLU A 364 38.22 -88.05 -37.88
C GLU A 364 38.11 -86.51 -37.89
N ARG A 365 38.33 -85.84 -39.04
CA ARG A 365 38.23 -84.37 -39.18
C ARG A 365 36.80 -83.86 -39.36
N GLU A 366 35.87 -84.69 -39.84
CA GLU A 366 34.46 -84.30 -40.00
C GLU A 366 33.71 -84.23 -38.65
N LEU A 367 34.13 -85.02 -37.65
CA LEU A 367 33.55 -85.02 -36.31
C LEU A 367 33.95 -83.78 -35.46
N GLU A 368 35.16 -83.25 -35.68
CA GLU A 368 35.69 -82.09 -34.95
C GLU A 368 35.18 -80.75 -35.51
N ALA A 369 34.88 -80.69 -36.81
CA ALA A 369 34.23 -79.53 -37.45
C ALA A 369 32.78 -79.34 -36.97
N ALA A 370 32.03 -80.44 -36.77
CA ALA A 370 30.67 -80.39 -36.24
C ALA A 370 30.59 -79.90 -34.78
N LYS A 371 31.61 -80.21 -33.94
CA LYS A 371 31.69 -79.70 -32.56
C LYS A 371 31.99 -78.21 -32.49
N LYS A 372 32.84 -77.69 -33.39
CA LYS A 372 33.13 -76.25 -33.49
C LYS A 372 31.92 -75.43 -33.95
N GLN A 373 31.11 -75.99 -34.85
CA GLN A 373 29.86 -75.36 -35.30
C GLN A 373 28.79 -75.34 -34.18
N ALA A 374 28.72 -76.39 -33.36
CA ALA A 374 27.81 -76.43 -32.21
C ALA A 374 28.18 -75.40 -31.11
N GLU A 375 29.46 -75.06 -30.95
CA GLU A 375 29.90 -74.00 -30.01
C GLU A 375 29.61 -72.58 -30.54
N THR A 376 29.69 -72.36 -31.86
CA THR A 376 29.29 -71.08 -32.47
C THR A 376 27.78 -70.87 -32.44
N ASP A 377 27.00 -71.93 -32.67
CA ASP A 377 25.54 -71.87 -32.61
C ASP A 377 25.05 -71.65 -31.17
N LYS A 378 25.77 -72.19 -30.17
CA LYS A 378 25.48 -71.94 -28.74
C LYS A 378 25.74 -70.48 -28.34
N LYS A 379 26.83 -69.85 -28.84
CA LYS A 379 27.07 -68.42 -28.64
C LYS A 379 26.02 -67.55 -29.33
N ALA A 380 25.62 -67.90 -30.55
CA ALA A 380 24.57 -67.20 -31.27
C ALA A 380 23.21 -67.31 -30.56
N ILE A 381 22.89 -68.48 -29.97
CA ILE A 381 21.69 -68.65 -29.14
C ILE A 381 21.74 -67.81 -27.87
N ASP A 382 22.88 -67.76 -27.17
CA ASP A 382 23.05 -66.92 -25.96
C ASP A 382 22.95 -65.42 -26.27
N ASP A 383 23.48 -64.98 -27.41
CA ASP A 383 23.37 -63.60 -27.88
C ASP A 383 21.92 -63.25 -28.30
N LEU A 384 21.21 -64.16 -28.98
CA LEU A 384 19.79 -64.00 -29.31
C LEU A 384 18.88 -64.03 -28.08
N VAL A 385 19.24 -64.78 -27.03
CA VAL A 385 18.52 -64.76 -25.74
C VAL A 385 18.74 -63.44 -25.02
N ARG A 386 19.97 -62.88 -25.06
CA ARG A 386 20.25 -61.53 -24.56
C ARG A 386 19.50 -60.46 -25.34
N GLU A 387 19.47 -60.52 -26.67
CA GLU A 387 18.70 -59.59 -27.48
C GLU A 387 17.20 -59.71 -27.21
N ARG A 388 16.67 -60.93 -27.08
CA ARG A 388 15.27 -61.16 -26.67
C ARG A 388 14.98 -60.52 -25.31
N ASP A 389 15.86 -60.68 -24.33
CA ASP A 389 15.64 -60.13 -22.98
C ASP A 389 15.75 -58.60 -22.96
N ILE A 390 16.67 -58.02 -23.74
CA ILE A 390 16.76 -56.57 -23.93
C ILE A 390 15.52 -56.04 -24.65
N LEU A 391 15.07 -56.70 -25.72
CA LEU A 391 13.87 -56.35 -26.47
C LEU A 391 12.61 -56.48 -25.60
N ASN A 392 12.50 -57.52 -24.78
CA ASN A 392 11.36 -57.72 -23.89
C ASN A 392 11.34 -56.68 -22.75
N LYS A 393 12.51 -56.28 -22.25
CA LYS A 393 12.66 -55.19 -21.27
C LYS A 393 12.35 -53.82 -21.89
N ASN A 394 12.71 -53.61 -23.15
CA ASN A 394 12.34 -52.41 -23.91
C ASN A 394 10.85 -52.38 -24.26
N LEU A 395 10.24 -53.53 -24.58
CA LEU A 395 8.80 -53.68 -24.80
C LEU A 395 8.02 -53.36 -23.52
N LEU A 396 8.46 -53.87 -22.36
CA LEU A 396 7.85 -53.55 -21.05
C LEU A 396 8.00 -52.07 -20.67
N LYS A 397 9.16 -51.45 -20.97
CA LYS A 397 9.35 -50.00 -20.79
C LYS A 397 8.48 -49.18 -21.74
N ALA A 398 8.38 -49.59 -23.01
CA ALA A 398 7.53 -48.93 -24.01
C ALA A 398 6.05 -49.10 -23.68
N ALA A 399 5.61 -50.27 -23.21
CA ALA A 399 4.26 -50.53 -22.73
C ALA A 399 3.92 -49.67 -21.50
N GLY A 400 4.82 -49.59 -20.53
CA GLY A 400 4.68 -48.71 -19.37
C GLY A 400 4.63 -47.22 -19.74
N ALA A 401 5.46 -46.78 -20.70
CA ALA A 401 5.43 -45.41 -21.22
C ALA A 401 4.12 -45.12 -21.98
N THR A 402 3.63 -46.08 -22.76
CA THR A 402 2.37 -45.98 -23.51
C THR A 402 1.18 -45.93 -22.55
N GLN A 403 1.21 -46.68 -21.45
CA GLN A 403 0.16 -46.67 -20.43
C GLN A 403 0.14 -45.36 -19.63
N LYS A 404 1.32 -44.78 -19.33
CA LYS A 404 1.43 -43.42 -18.78
C LYS A 404 0.90 -42.37 -19.75
N GLN A 405 1.23 -42.47 -21.03
CA GLN A 405 0.74 -41.56 -22.07
C GLN A 405 -0.78 -41.67 -22.23
N LEU A 406 -1.35 -42.88 -22.19
CA LEU A 406 -2.80 -43.10 -22.22
C LEU A 406 -3.50 -42.43 -21.03
N HIS A 407 -2.91 -42.53 -19.82
CA HIS A 407 -3.46 -41.89 -18.63
C HIS A 407 -3.37 -40.36 -18.70
N LEU A 408 -2.29 -39.83 -19.30
CA LEU A 408 -2.13 -38.41 -19.55
C LEU A 408 -3.16 -37.89 -20.58
N VAL A 409 -3.39 -38.65 -21.66
CA VAL A 409 -4.40 -38.32 -22.67
C VAL A 409 -5.81 -38.31 -22.05
N LYS A 410 -6.16 -39.28 -21.20
CA LYS A 410 -7.46 -39.27 -20.49
C LYS A 410 -7.61 -38.07 -19.55
N LEU A 411 -6.53 -37.68 -18.86
CA LEU A 411 -6.53 -36.49 -18.00
C LEU A 411 -6.71 -35.21 -18.84
N HIS A 412 -6.05 -35.12 -19.99
CA HIS A 412 -6.20 -34.01 -20.93
C HIS A 412 -7.59 -33.97 -21.59
N GLU A 413 -8.20 -35.12 -21.89
CA GLU A 413 -9.60 -35.19 -22.37
C GLU A 413 -10.58 -34.71 -21.31
N GLN A 414 -10.37 -35.06 -20.03
CA GLN A 414 -11.20 -34.57 -18.94
C GLN A 414 -11.03 -33.06 -18.74
N SER A 415 -9.79 -32.56 -18.78
CA SER A 415 -9.50 -31.13 -18.71
C SER A 415 -10.08 -30.38 -19.92
N LYS A 416 -10.04 -30.95 -21.11
CA LYS A 416 -10.64 -30.39 -22.32
C LYS A 416 -12.16 -30.27 -22.16
N LYS A 417 -12.84 -31.30 -21.65
CA LYS A 417 -14.29 -31.24 -21.37
C LYS A 417 -14.64 -30.14 -20.37
N ASN A 418 -13.86 -29.99 -19.30
CA ASN A 418 -14.07 -28.93 -18.32
C ASN A 418 -13.88 -27.54 -18.95
N LEU A 419 -12.82 -27.35 -19.75
CA LEU A 419 -12.56 -26.10 -20.47
C LEU A 419 -13.63 -25.81 -21.53
N GLU A 420 -14.12 -26.83 -22.24
CA GLU A 420 -15.23 -26.67 -23.20
C GLU A 420 -16.52 -26.23 -22.50
N GLN A 421 -16.78 -26.73 -21.30
CA GLN A 421 -17.93 -26.31 -20.50
C GLN A 421 -17.76 -24.89 -19.95
N GLU A 422 -16.57 -24.50 -19.50
CA GLU A 422 -16.25 -23.12 -19.12
C GLU A 422 -16.40 -22.16 -20.31
N ILE A 423 -15.89 -22.53 -21.50
CA ILE A 423 -16.06 -21.75 -22.74
C ILE A 423 -17.54 -21.60 -23.09
N SER A 424 -18.36 -22.63 -22.90
CA SER A 424 -19.81 -22.55 -23.11
C SER A 424 -20.45 -21.55 -22.13
N ASN A 425 -20.09 -21.61 -20.85
CA ASN A 425 -20.59 -20.68 -19.84
C ASN A 425 -20.18 -19.23 -20.14
N TYR A 426 -18.92 -19.00 -20.57
CA TYR A 426 -18.46 -17.68 -20.97
C TYR A 426 -19.15 -17.17 -22.25
N LYS A 427 -19.50 -18.04 -23.20
CA LYS A 427 -20.29 -17.67 -24.37
C LYS A 427 -21.70 -17.22 -23.99
N GLU A 428 -22.35 -17.93 -23.07
CA GLU A 428 -23.67 -17.53 -22.56
C GLU A 428 -23.63 -16.20 -21.82
N GLU A 429 -22.60 -15.99 -20.99
CA GLU A 429 -22.43 -14.73 -20.25
C GLU A 429 -22.11 -13.56 -21.20
N ALA A 430 -21.24 -13.77 -22.20
CA ALA A 430 -20.98 -12.78 -23.25
C ALA A 430 -22.25 -12.43 -24.04
N GLN A 431 -23.16 -13.38 -24.26
CA GLN A 431 -24.43 -13.13 -24.92
C GLN A 431 -25.40 -12.33 -24.04
N LYS A 432 -25.42 -12.55 -22.71
CA LYS A 432 -26.18 -11.71 -21.77
C LYS A 432 -25.63 -10.28 -21.73
N GLN A 433 -24.31 -10.13 -21.63
CA GLN A 433 -23.65 -8.82 -21.63
C GLN A 433 -23.94 -8.05 -22.94
N ARG A 434 -23.93 -8.72 -24.10
CA ARG A 434 -24.33 -8.09 -25.38
C ARG A 434 -25.78 -7.60 -25.39
N LYS A 435 -26.71 -8.31 -24.74
CA LYS A 435 -28.12 -7.86 -24.62
C LYS A 435 -28.23 -6.61 -23.74
N ILE A 436 -27.46 -6.55 -22.65
CA ILE A 436 -27.42 -5.39 -21.75
C ILE A 436 -26.81 -4.19 -22.46
N ILE A 437 -25.70 -4.37 -23.18
CA ILE A 437 -25.07 -3.31 -23.98
C ILE A 437 -26.05 -2.77 -25.01
N TYR A 438 -26.76 -3.65 -25.74
CA TYR A 438 -27.76 -3.23 -26.72
C TYR A 438 -28.92 -2.41 -26.10
N GLN A 439 -29.36 -2.76 -24.89
CA GLN A 439 -30.35 -1.97 -24.16
C GLN A 439 -29.82 -0.59 -23.77
N LEU A 440 -28.60 -0.52 -23.23
CA LEU A 440 -27.96 0.73 -22.83
C LEU A 440 -27.67 1.64 -24.04
N GLU A 441 -27.30 1.06 -25.19
CA GLU A 441 -27.15 1.79 -26.45
C GLU A 441 -28.48 2.39 -26.92
N LYS A 442 -29.58 1.65 -26.81
CA LYS A 442 -30.92 2.14 -27.14
C LYS A 442 -31.38 3.26 -26.20
N GLU A 443 -31.04 3.19 -24.92
CA GLU A 443 -31.32 4.26 -23.95
C GLU A 443 -30.47 5.50 -24.22
N ARG A 444 -29.17 5.33 -24.53
CA ARG A 444 -28.29 6.42 -24.95
C ARG A 444 -28.86 7.15 -26.17
N ASP A 445 -29.24 6.40 -27.21
CA ASP A 445 -29.76 6.99 -28.45
C ASP A 445 -31.10 7.71 -28.21
N ARG A 446 -31.93 7.21 -27.28
CA ARG A 446 -33.14 7.92 -26.83
C ARG A 446 -32.83 9.25 -26.16
N TYR A 447 -31.88 9.29 -25.23
CA TYR A 447 -31.49 10.53 -24.55
C TYR A 447 -30.80 11.53 -25.49
N ILE A 448 -30.04 11.05 -26.49
CA ILE A 448 -29.46 11.90 -27.53
C ILE A 448 -30.57 12.58 -28.35
N ASN A 449 -31.60 11.84 -28.74
CA ASN A 449 -32.73 12.39 -29.48
C ASN A 449 -33.54 13.39 -28.62
N GLU A 450 -33.80 13.08 -27.35
CA GLU A 450 -34.50 14.00 -26.44
C GLU A 450 -33.70 15.31 -26.20
N ALA A 451 -32.37 15.22 -26.08
CA ALA A 451 -31.50 16.39 -25.96
C ALA A 451 -31.47 17.23 -27.26
N SER A 452 -31.47 16.57 -28.42
CA SER A 452 -31.54 17.23 -29.73
C SER A 452 -32.87 17.97 -29.92
N ASP A 453 -34.00 17.35 -29.58
CA ASP A 453 -35.33 17.96 -29.67
C ASP A 453 -35.48 19.17 -28.74
N LEU A 454 -34.94 19.08 -27.51
CA LEU A 454 -34.93 20.21 -26.58
C LEU A 454 -34.04 21.36 -27.08
N THR A 455 -32.90 21.05 -27.69
CA THR A 455 -32.01 22.04 -28.28
C THR A 455 -32.67 22.76 -29.45
N GLN A 456 -33.41 22.03 -30.30
CA GLN A 456 -34.16 22.61 -31.40
C GLN A 456 -35.28 23.55 -30.90
N LYS A 457 -35.98 23.19 -29.81
CA LYS A 457 -36.99 24.06 -29.18
C LYS A 457 -36.40 25.35 -28.62
N VAL A 458 -35.21 25.29 -28.01
CA VAL A 458 -34.52 26.49 -27.51
C VAL A 458 -34.15 27.42 -28.66
N LEU A 459 -33.62 26.89 -29.76
CA LEU A 459 -33.29 27.68 -30.94
C LEU A 459 -34.53 28.35 -31.56
N GLN A 460 -35.67 27.65 -31.59
CA GLN A 460 -36.92 28.20 -32.09
C GLN A 460 -37.46 29.33 -31.21
N HIS A 461 -37.41 29.18 -29.89
CA HIS A 461 -37.80 30.25 -28.95
C HIS A 461 -36.86 31.46 -29.01
N MET A 462 -35.56 31.26 -29.25
CA MET A 462 -34.63 32.37 -29.47
C MET A 462 -34.99 33.16 -30.74
N GLU A 463 -35.45 32.50 -31.80
CA GLU A 463 -35.87 33.18 -33.02
C GLU A 463 -37.17 33.96 -32.83
N ASP A 464 -38.13 33.42 -32.07
CA ASP A 464 -39.36 34.13 -31.69
C ASP A 464 -39.07 35.42 -30.89
N VAL A 465 -38.08 35.37 -29.99
CA VAL A 465 -37.66 36.55 -29.21
C VAL A 465 -37.09 37.65 -30.13
N LYS A 466 -36.24 37.28 -31.11
CA LYS A 466 -35.71 38.26 -32.08
C LYS A 466 -36.81 38.92 -32.91
N VAL A 467 -37.81 38.14 -33.35
CA VAL A 467 -38.96 38.68 -34.10
C VAL A 467 -39.75 39.69 -33.25
N ARG A 468 -39.93 39.41 -31.95
CA ARG A 468 -40.61 40.32 -31.02
C ARG A 468 -39.79 41.59 -30.75
N GLU A 469 -38.48 41.49 -30.64
CA GLU A 469 -37.60 42.65 -30.50
C GLU A 469 -37.65 43.56 -31.73
N MET A 470 -37.71 42.99 -32.93
CA MET A 470 -37.85 43.74 -34.18
C MET A 470 -39.19 44.49 -34.25
N GLN A 471 -40.29 43.88 -33.80
CA GLN A 471 -41.60 44.54 -33.72
C GLN A 471 -41.60 45.70 -32.72
N ILE A 472 -40.94 45.55 -31.57
CA ILE A 472 -40.80 46.64 -30.58
C ILE A 472 -40.04 47.82 -31.17
N PHE A 473 -39.00 47.55 -31.97
CA PHE A 473 -38.24 48.60 -32.65
C PHE A 473 -39.11 49.37 -33.65
N ASP A 474 -39.90 48.68 -34.46
CA ASP A 474 -40.81 49.32 -35.44
C ASP A 474 -41.89 50.17 -34.77
N TYR A 475 -42.43 49.73 -33.62
CA TYR A 475 -43.41 50.54 -32.88
C TYR A 475 -42.79 51.78 -32.25
N LYS A 476 -41.56 51.70 -31.74
CA LYS A 476 -40.83 52.88 -31.21
C LYS A 476 -40.58 53.92 -32.31
N LYS A 477 -40.27 53.48 -33.53
CA LYS A 477 -40.08 54.38 -34.68
C LYS A 477 -41.38 55.12 -35.06
N LYS A 478 -42.52 54.42 -35.09
CA LYS A 478 -43.82 55.02 -35.39
C LYS A 478 -44.27 56.06 -34.35
N ILE A 479 -43.91 55.88 -33.08
CA ILE A 479 -44.22 56.84 -32.01
C ILE A 479 -43.44 58.15 -32.22
N ALA A 480 -42.15 58.08 -32.53
CA ALA A 480 -41.31 59.27 -32.77
C ALA A 480 -41.78 60.08 -34.01
N GLU A 481 -42.27 59.40 -35.06
CA GLU A 481 -42.83 60.04 -36.26
C GLU A 481 -44.18 60.73 -36.00
N ALA A 482 -44.97 60.25 -35.03
CA ALA A 482 -46.23 60.89 -34.64
C ALA A 482 -46.01 62.14 -33.77
N GLU A 483 -45.03 62.10 -32.87
CA GLU A 483 -44.66 63.22 -32.00
C GLU A 483 -44.14 64.43 -32.79
N THR A 484 -43.38 64.18 -33.87
CA THR A 484 -42.85 65.24 -34.74
C THR A 484 -43.95 65.92 -35.56
N LYS A 485 -44.98 65.19 -36.00
CA LYS A 485 -46.15 65.76 -36.72
C LYS A 485 -47.04 66.61 -35.82
N LEU A 486 -47.19 66.24 -34.55
CA LEU A 486 -47.96 67.01 -33.57
C LEU A 486 -47.33 68.41 -33.32
N LYS A 487 -46.00 68.45 -33.27
CA LYS A 487 -45.23 69.68 -33.02
C LYS A 487 -45.29 70.69 -34.16
N GLN A 488 -45.44 70.22 -35.40
CA GLN A 488 -45.58 71.09 -36.58
C GLN A 488 -46.98 71.74 -36.67
N GLN A 489 -48.03 71.06 -36.19
CA GLN A 489 -49.40 71.59 -36.16
C GLN A 489 -49.60 72.68 -35.09
N GLN A 490 -48.89 72.58 -33.96
CA GLN A 490 -48.95 73.58 -32.87
C GLN A 490 -48.39 74.95 -33.31
N ASN A 491 -47.29 74.96 -34.07
CA ASN A 491 -46.64 76.20 -34.52
C ASN A 491 -47.48 77.01 -35.52
N LEU A 492 -48.32 76.37 -36.32
CA LEU A 492 -49.18 77.04 -37.32
C LEU A 492 -50.40 77.72 -36.71
N TYR A 493 -50.87 77.23 -35.55
CA TYR A 493 -52.01 77.80 -34.83
C TYR A 493 -51.64 79.05 -34.00
N GLU A 494 -50.39 79.14 -33.54
CA GLU A 494 -49.88 80.27 -32.74
C GLU A 494 -49.67 81.55 -33.57
N ALA A 495 -49.27 81.42 -34.84
CA ALA A 495 -49.00 82.56 -35.73
C ALA A 495 -50.24 83.42 -36.05
N VAL A 496 -51.42 82.80 -36.20
CA VAL A 496 -52.66 83.51 -36.57
C VAL A 496 -53.31 84.22 -35.38
N ARG A 497 -52.98 83.79 -34.15
CA ARG A 497 -53.52 84.36 -32.90
C ARG A 497 -52.71 85.57 -32.40
N SER A 498 -51.43 85.64 -32.79
CA SER A 498 -50.45 86.69 -32.46
C SER A 498 -50.87 88.08 -32.93
N ASP A 499 -51.33 88.22 -34.17
CA ASP A 499 -51.40 89.53 -34.81
C ASP A 499 -52.61 90.39 -34.38
N ARG A 500 -53.65 89.77 -33.79
CA ARG A 500 -54.89 90.49 -33.41
C ARG A 500 -54.84 91.12 -32.02
N ASN A 501 -54.10 90.54 -31.09
CA ASN A 501 -54.08 90.97 -29.68
C ASN A 501 -52.84 91.81 -29.34
N LEU A 502 -51.89 91.95 -30.27
CA LEU A 502 -50.59 92.61 -30.12
C LEU A 502 -50.67 94.10 -29.76
N TYR A 503 -51.71 94.86 -30.13
CA TYR A 503 -51.68 96.32 -29.93
C TYR A 503 -52.47 96.86 -28.74
N SER A 504 -53.35 96.07 -28.12
CA SER A 504 -54.16 96.55 -26.98
C SER A 504 -53.80 95.91 -25.63
N LYS A 505 -53.10 94.78 -25.64
CA LYS A 505 -52.71 94.02 -24.43
C LYS A 505 -51.30 94.38 -23.91
N ASN A 506 -50.39 94.76 -24.82
CA ASN A 506 -48.98 95.03 -24.52
C ASN A 506 -48.72 96.14 -23.48
N LEU A 507 -49.62 97.11 -23.32
CA LEU A 507 -49.40 98.20 -22.36
C LEU A 507 -49.75 97.80 -20.92
N ILE A 508 -50.73 96.92 -20.73
CA ILE A 508 -51.24 96.52 -19.41
C ILE A 508 -50.57 95.23 -18.92
N GLU A 509 -50.23 94.30 -19.84
CA GLU A 509 -49.52 93.06 -19.49
C GLU A 509 -48.04 93.25 -19.13
N SER A 510 -47.38 94.28 -19.67
CA SER A 510 -45.96 94.54 -19.37
C SER A 510 -45.70 94.81 -17.88
N GLN A 511 -46.71 95.27 -17.13
CA GLN A 511 -46.61 95.56 -15.70
C GLN A 511 -46.95 94.35 -14.81
N ASP A 512 -47.85 93.46 -15.24
CA ASP A 512 -48.20 92.22 -14.52
C ASP A 512 -47.27 91.03 -14.86
N GLU A 513 -46.67 91.01 -16.07
CA GLU A 513 -45.71 89.98 -16.47
C GLU A 513 -44.38 90.08 -15.71
N ILE A 514 -43.92 91.28 -15.34
CA ILE A 514 -42.64 91.43 -14.60
C ILE A 514 -42.74 90.79 -13.20
N THR A 515 -43.89 90.90 -12.54
CA THR A 515 -44.12 90.33 -11.21
C THR A 515 -44.36 88.82 -11.28
N GLU A 516 -45.07 88.32 -12.30
CA GLU A 516 -45.29 86.89 -12.50
C GLU A 516 -44.01 86.16 -12.97
N MET A 517 -43.19 86.77 -13.84
CA MET A 517 -41.91 86.22 -14.30
C MET A 517 -40.89 86.09 -13.16
N ARG A 518 -40.87 87.02 -12.19
CA ARG A 518 -40.04 86.89 -10.97
C ARG A 518 -40.46 85.72 -10.07
N ARG A 519 -41.72 85.27 -10.13
CA ARG A 519 -42.21 84.09 -9.40
C ARG A 519 -41.90 82.80 -10.14
N LYS A 520 -42.11 82.77 -11.47
CA LYS A 520 -41.74 81.63 -12.34
C LYS A 520 -40.24 81.37 -12.36
N LEU A 521 -39.42 82.42 -12.36
CA LEU A 521 -37.95 82.30 -12.32
C LEU A 521 -37.49 81.68 -10.99
N ARG A 522 -38.10 82.01 -9.85
CA ARG A 522 -37.82 81.35 -8.56
C ARG A 522 -38.19 79.85 -8.55
N ILE A 523 -39.31 79.49 -9.15
CA ILE A 523 -39.74 78.08 -9.26
C ILE A 523 -38.81 77.31 -10.21
N MET A 524 -38.44 77.89 -11.35
CA MET A 524 -37.47 77.30 -12.28
C MET A 524 -36.08 77.18 -11.67
N THR A 525 -35.60 78.16 -10.90
CA THR A 525 -34.31 78.03 -10.20
C THR A 525 -34.35 76.86 -9.23
N HIS A 526 -35.44 76.68 -8.48
CA HIS A 526 -35.58 75.54 -7.59
C HIS A 526 -35.64 74.20 -8.34
N GLN A 527 -36.33 74.13 -9.48
CA GLN A 527 -36.34 72.94 -10.33
C GLN A 527 -34.97 72.65 -10.95
N ILE A 528 -34.22 73.67 -11.34
CA ILE A 528 -32.85 73.53 -11.83
C ILE A 528 -31.94 72.98 -10.73
N ASP A 529 -32.09 73.46 -9.50
CA ASP A 529 -31.28 72.99 -8.38
C ASP A 529 -31.65 71.55 -7.97
N GLN A 530 -32.94 71.18 -8.00
CA GLN A 530 -33.39 69.78 -7.83
C GLN A 530 -32.83 68.87 -8.92
N LEU A 531 -32.89 69.28 -10.19
CA LEU A 531 -32.35 68.50 -11.30
C LEU A 531 -30.82 68.39 -11.23
N LYS A 532 -30.11 69.42 -10.74
CA LYS A 532 -28.66 69.35 -10.49
C LYS A 532 -28.33 68.37 -9.37
N GLU A 533 -29.10 68.35 -8.28
CA GLU A 533 -28.94 67.36 -7.20
C GLU A 533 -29.23 65.94 -7.69
N GLU A 534 -30.27 65.75 -8.52
CA GLU A 534 -30.55 64.45 -9.13
C GLU A 534 -29.43 64.00 -10.08
N ILE A 535 -28.90 64.91 -10.89
CA ILE A 535 -27.74 64.63 -11.77
C ILE A 535 -26.52 64.24 -10.93
N GLN A 536 -26.19 65.00 -9.88
CA GLN A 536 -25.07 64.68 -8.99
C GLN A 536 -25.27 63.33 -8.28
N ALA A 537 -26.49 63.02 -7.83
CA ALA A 537 -26.81 61.73 -7.22
C ALA A 537 -26.67 60.57 -8.22
N LYS A 538 -27.08 60.77 -9.48
CA LYS A 538 -26.91 59.79 -10.55
C LYS A 538 -25.46 59.62 -10.98
N GLU A 539 -24.68 60.69 -11.05
CA GLU A 539 -23.23 60.65 -11.30
C GLU A 539 -22.49 59.91 -10.18
N ALA A 540 -22.83 60.18 -8.91
CA ALA A 540 -22.26 59.45 -7.78
C ALA A 540 -22.61 57.96 -7.80
N ALA A 541 -23.85 57.61 -8.17
CA ALA A 541 -24.29 56.23 -8.35
C ALA A 541 -23.55 55.54 -9.51
N LEU A 542 -23.35 56.24 -10.63
CA LEU A 542 -22.62 55.73 -11.79
C LEU A 542 -21.16 55.45 -11.45
N VAL A 543 -20.48 56.36 -10.73
CA VAL A 543 -19.10 56.16 -10.26
C VAL A 543 -19.01 54.93 -9.38
N LYS A 544 -19.96 54.75 -8.46
CA LYS A 544 -20.03 53.57 -7.59
C LYS A 544 -20.21 52.27 -8.38
N GLU A 545 -21.10 52.26 -9.37
CA GLU A 545 -21.29 51.11 -10.28
C GLU A 545 -20.04 50.79 -11.10
N THR A 546 -19.35 51.80 -11.65
CA THR A 546 -18.08 51.57 -12.36
C THR A 546 -17.00 50.97 -11.46
N LEU A 547 -16.96 51.35 -10.17
CA LEU A 547 -16.00 50.79 -9.22
C LEU A 547 -16.32 49.33 -8.89
N VAL A 548 -17.60 49.01 -8.69
CA VAL A 548 -18.08 47.64 -8.46
C VAL A 548 -17.80 46.77 -9.69
N ASN A 549 -18.05 47.27 -10.89
CA ASN A 549 -17.76 46.54 -12.12
C ASN A 549 -16.25 46.25 -12.30
N GLN A 550 -15.38 47.22 -12.01
CA GLN A 550 -13.93 46.98 -11.99
C GLN A 550 -13.52 45.93 -10.94
N GLN A 551 -14.17 45.89 -9.78
CA GLN A 551 -13.89 44.90 -8.76
C GLN A 551 -14.34 43.50 -9.21
N VAL A 552 -15.53 43.39 -9.80
CA VAL A 552 -16.05 42.13 -10.36
C VAL A 552 -15.20 41.62 -11.51
N GLU A 553 -14.70 42.49 -12.41
CA GLU A 553 -13.78 42.08 -13.47
C GLU A 553 -12.45 41.56 -12.92
N LYS A 554 -11.89 42.20 -11.88
CA LYS A 554 -10.69 41.67 -11.19
C LYS A 554 -10.95 40.31 -10.55
N GLU A 555 -12.09 40.14 -9.88
CA GLU A 555 -12.49 38.86 -9.28
C GLU A 555 -12.66 37.78 -10.37
N LYS A 556 -13.28 38.11 -11.49
CA LYS A 556 -13.42 37.21 -12.65
C LYS A 556 -12.08 36.76 -13.21
N ASP A 557 -11.11 37.67 -13.34
CA ASP A 557 -9.77 37.33 -13.81
C ASP A 557 -9.00 36.46 -12.81
N THR A 558 -9.12 36.74 -11.50
CA THR A 558 -8.55 35.87 -10.47
C THR A 558 -9.15 34.46 -10.47
N LEU A 559 -10.48 34.35 -10.60
CA LEU A 559 -11.17 33.05 -10.67
C LEU A 559 -10.81 32.28 -11.95
N LYS A 560 -10.60 32.96 -13.08
CA LYS A 560 -10.09 32.34 -14.31
C LYS A 560 -8.69 31.77 -14.12
N ALA A 561 -7.79 32.52 -13.48
CA ALA A 561 -6.43 32.08 -13.20
C ALA A 561 -6.43 30.86 -12.26
N GLU A 562 -7.25 30.86 -11.21
CA GLU A 562 -7.43 29.73 -10.31
C GLU A 562 -8.01 28.51 -11.02
N LEU A 563 -9.05 28.69 -11.85
CA LEU A 563 -9.63 27.61 -12.65
C LEU A 563 -8.59 26.97 -13.58
N GLN A 564 -7.74 27.79 -14.23
CA GLN A 564 -6.69 27.30 -15.11
C GLN A 564 -5.62 26.52 -14.35
N LYS A 565 -5.24 26.99 -13.15
CA LYS A 565 -4.34 26.27 -12.26
C LYS A 565 -4.92 24.92 -11.80
N MET A 566 -6.20 24.89 -11.42
CA MET A 566 -6.88 23.65 -11.02
C MET A 566 -7.01 22.66 -12.18
N LYS A 567 -7.27 23.14 -13.40
CA LYS A 567 -7.27 22.30 -14.62
C LYS A 567 -5.89 21.69 -14.88
N GLN A 568 -4.84 22.48 -14.75
CA GLN A 568 -3.47 21.99 -14.91
C GLN A 568 -3.13 20.90 -13.88
N GLN A 569 -3.47 21.12 -12.61
CA GLN A 569 -3.29 20.13 -11.55
C GLN A 569 -4.11 18.85 -11.77
N ALA A 570 -5.33 18.96 -12.32
CA ALA A 570 -6.15 17.80 -12.66
C ALA A 570 -5.53 16.96 -13.78
N VAL A 571 -4.96 17.60 -14.81
CA VAL A 571 -4.25 16.91 -15.90
C VAL A 571 -3.00 16.21 -15.38
N GLU A 572 -2.19 16.89 -14.56
CA GLU A 572 -0.99 16.30 -13.96
C GLU A 572 -1.32 15.13 -13.04
N SER A 573 -2.38 15.25 -12.23
CA SER A 573 -2.86 14.16 -11.36
C SER A 573 -3.35 12.97 -12.17
N LYS A 574 -4.07 13.21 -13.28
CA LYS A 574 -4.54 12.15 -14.16
C LYS A 574 -3.38 11.40 -14.82
N ALA A 575 -2.38 12.13 -15.32
CA ALA A 575 -1.17 11.53 -15.89
C ALA A 575 -0.40 10.70 -14.85
N TYR A 576 -0.33 11.17 -13.61
CA TYR A 576 0.27 10.41 -12.50
C TYR A 576 -0.50 9.12 -12.19
N ILE A 577 -1.84 9.18 -12.15
CA ILE A 577 -2.69 8.00 -11.94
C ILE A 577 -2.48 6.98 -13.08
N GLU A 578 -2.48 7.43 -14.33
CA GLU A 578 -2.25 6.56 -15.49
C GLU A 578 -0.87 5.88 -15.44
N ALA A 579 0.17 6.61 -15.01
CA ALA A 579 1.51 6.04 -14.80
C ALA A 579 1.54 5.01 -13.67
N GLN A 580 0.86 5.26 -12.55
CA GLN A 580 0.74 4.29 -11.44
C GLN A 580 -0.05 3.05 -11.85
N GLN A 581 -1.12 3.21 -12.63
CA GLN A 581 -1.91 2.08 -13.13
C GLN A 581 -1.09 1.20 -14.10
N ALA A 582 -0.22 1.81 -14.91
CA ALA A 582 0.69 1.07 -15.78
C ALA A 582 1.72 0.27 -14.97
N GLU A 583 2.28 0.85 -13.91
CA GLU A 583 3.21 0.14 -13.02
C GLU A 583 2.51 -0.96 -12.22
N GLU A 584 1.29 -0.74 -11.73
CA GLU A 584 0.47 -1.76 -11.08
C GLU A 584 0.26 -2.97 -12.01
N ASN A 585 -0.13 -2.74 -13.26
CA ASN A 585 -0.29 -3.82 -14.25
C ASN A 585 1.01 -4.58 -14.51
N LYS A 586 2.15 -3.89 -14.53
CA LYS A 586 3.46 -4.51 -14.69
C LYS A 586 3.83 -5.37 -13.49
N LEU A 587 3.59 -4.87 -12.26
CA LEU A 587 3.82 -5.63 -11.03
C LEU A 587 2.91 -6.85 -10.93
N LEU A 588 1.64 -6.73 -11.29
CA LEU A 588 0.69 -7.86 -11.34
C LEU A 588 1.15 -8.94 -12.32
N LYS A 589 1.69 -8.55 -13.48
CA LYS A 589 2.27 -9.50 -14.43
C LYS A 589 3.49 -10.23 -13.85
N ILE A 590 4.40 -9.50 -13.19
CA ILE A 590 5.57 -10.10 -12.53
C ILE A 590 5.14 -11.07 -11.42
N ILE A 591 4.14 -10.71 -10.62
CA ILE A 591 3.59 -11.60 -9.58
C ILE A 591 3.02 -12.88 -10.20
N SER A 592 2.23 -12.76 -11.28
CA SER A 592 1.68 -13.92 -11.99
C SER A 592 2.78 -14.83 -12.56
N GLU A 593 3.85 -14.26 -13.11
CA GLU A 593 4.99 -15.03 -13.63
C GLU A 593 5.75 -15.73 -12.49
N ALA A 594 5.98 -15.04 -11.38
CA ALA A 594 6.61 -15.60 -10.18
C ALA A 594 5.78 -16.72 -9.54
N ASP A 595 4.46 -16.57 -9.46
CA ASP A 595 3.56 -17.62 -8.96
C ASP A 595 3.55 -18.85 -9.88
N ALA A 596 3.55 -18.64 -11.20
CA ALA A 596 3.66 -19.73 -12.18
C ALA A 596 5.00 -20.48 -12.06
N GLU A 597 6.09 -19.74 -11.82
CA GLU A 597 7.41 -20.33 -11.60
C GLU A 597 7.48 -21.09 -10.27
N ARG A 598 6.93 -20.53 -9.18
CA ARG A 598 6.83 -21.22 -7.90
C ARG A 598 6.08 -22.55 -8.02
N VAL A 599 4.99 -22.58 -8.80
CA VAL A 599 4.24 -23.82 -9.06
C VAL A 599 5.05 -24.83 -9.88
N ARG A 600 5.85 -24.37 -10.85
CA ARG A 600 6.77 -25.25 -11.60
C ARG A 600 7.84 -25.86 -10.70
N GLN A 601 8.55 -25.03 -9.94
CA GLN A 601 9.58 -25.48 -8.99
C GLN A 601 9.03 -26.47 -7.96
N LYS A 602 7.80 -26.26 -7.48
CA LYS A 602 7.15 -27.21 -6.56
C LYS A 602 6.90 -28.57 -7.23
N LYS A 603 6.46 -28.61 -8.49
CA LYS A 603 6.27 -29.86 -9.23
C LYS A 603 7.60 -30.58 -9.47
N GLU A 604 8.67 -29.85 -9.78
CA GLU A 604 10.01 -30.41 -9.95
C GLU A 604 10.52 -30.99 -8.62
N LEU A 605 10.33 -30.28 -7.51
CA LEU A 605 10.66 -30.80 -6.17
C LEU A 605 9.90 -32.09 -5.86
N ASP A 606 8.58 -32.13 -6.12
CA ASP A 606 7.76 -33.33 -5.91
C ASP A 606 8.24 -34.51 -6.78
N GLN A 607 8.66 -34.23 -8.02
CA GLN A 607 9.26 -35.24 -8.89
C GLN A 607 10.60 -35.75 -8.34
N VAL A 608 11.49 -34.87 -7.90
CA VAL A 608 12.78 -35.26 -7.29
C VAL A 608 12.57 -36.06 -6.01
N ILE A 609 11.58 -35.70 -5.19
CA ILE A 609 11.19 -36.48 -4.01
C ILE A 609 10.73 -37.88 -4.43
N SER A 610 9.87 -37.98 -5.44
CA SER A 610 9.41 -39.28 -5.95
C SER A 610 10.57 -40.13 -6.49
N GLU A 611 11.49 -39.54 -7.25
CA GLU A 611 12.69 -40.22 -7.76
C GLU A 611 13.60 -40.68 -6.61
N ARG A 612 13.83 -39.83 -5.60
CA ARG A 612 14.55 -40.17 -4.38
C ARG A 612 13.92 -41.36 -3.67
N ASP A 613 12.59 -41.39 -3.53
CA ASP A 613 11.89 -42.46 -2.81
C ASP A 613 11.93 -43.79 -3.58
N ILE A 614 11.85 -43.74 -4.91
CA ILE A 614 12.03 -44.90 -5.78
C ILE A 614 13.46 -45.44 -5.65
N LEU A 615 14.47 -44.57 -5.74
CA LEU A 615 15.87 -44.95 -5.60
C LEU A 615 16.16 -45.48 -4.19
N GLY A 616 15.60 -44.86 -3.14
CA GLY A 616 15.69 -45.32 -1.76
C GLY A 616 15.13 -46.73 -1.61
N THR A 617 13.95 -46.99 -2.18
CA THR A 617 13.35 -48.33 -2.19
C THR A 617 14.20 -49.35 -2.94
N GLN A 618 14.77 -48.97 -4.09
CA GLN A 618 15.67 -49.84 -4.85
C GLN A 618 16.96 -50.16 -4.09
N LEU A 619 17.53 -49.16 -3.41
CA LEU A 619 18.75 -49.32 -2.61
C LEU A 619 18.52 -50.28 -1.43
N VAL A 620 17.39 -50.15 -0.73
CA VAL A 620 17.00 -51.09 0.34
C VAL A 620 16.89 -52.51 -0.21
N ARG A 621 16.18 -52.71 -1.32
CA ARG A 621 16.07 -54.05 -1.95
C ARG A 621 17.43 -54.62 -2.35
N ARG A 622 18.33 -53.80 -2.89
CA ARG A 622 19.69 -54.22 -3.26
C ARG A 622 20.54 -54.57 -2.04
N ASN A 623 20.39 -53.84 -0.94
CA ASN A 623 21.04 -54.17 0.32
C ASN A 623 20.52 -55.50 0.89
N ASP A 624 19.20 -55.75 0.82
CA ASP A 624 18.62 -57.03 1.24
C ASP A 624 19.13 -58.20 0.37
N GLU A 625 19.18 -58.01 -0.96
CA GLU A 625 19.76 -58.98 -1.89
C GLU A 625 21.24 -59.26 -1.57
N LEU A 626 22.04 -58.22 -1.28
CA LEU A 626 23.44 -58.36 -0.88
C LEU A 626 23.58 -59.11 0.44
N ALA A 627 22.75 -58.81 1.44
CA ALA A 627 22.75 -59.51 2.72
C ALA A 627 22.43 -61.01 2.54
N LEU A 628 21.45 -61.35 1.71
CA LEU A 628 21.13 -62.73 1.35
C LEU A 628 22.30 -63.43 0.65
N LEU A 629 23.01 -62.75 -0.25
CA LEU A 629 24.19 -63.29 -0.91
C LEU A 629 25.34 -63.53 0.07
N TYR A 630 25.59 -62.61 1.02
CA TYR A 630 26.61 -62.80 2.05
C TYR A 630 26.30 -64.01 2.94
N GLU A 631 25.04 -64.17 3.38
CA GLU A 631 24.65 -65.36 4.14
C GLU A 631 24.77 -66.64 3.31
N LYS A 632 24.43 -66.59 2.01
CA LYS A 632 24.64 -67.75 1.10
C LYS A 632 26.11 -68.12 0.96
N ILE A 633 27.00 -67.14 0.78
CA ILE A 633 28.46 -67.35 0.71
C ILE A 633 28.95 -67.98 2.02
N LYS A 634 28.52 -67.45 3.16
CA LYS A 634 28.89 -67.96 4.49
C LYS A 634 28.45 -69.42 4.70
N ILE A 635 27.23 -69.77 4.28
CA ILE A 635 26.74 -71.14 4.30
C ILE A 635 27.57 -72.03 3.38
N GLN A 636 27.82 -71.61 2.14
CA GLN A 636 28.63 -72.36 1.18
C GLN A 636 30.06 -72.58 1.68
N GLN A 637 30.67 -71.58 2.31
CA GLN A 637 32.00 -71.69 2.88
C GLN A 637 32.04 -72.63 4.09
N SER A 638 30.99 -72.62 4.93
CA SER A 638 30.84 -73.61 6.01
C SER A 638 30.72 -75.03 5.47
N VAL A 639 29.94 -75.23 4.39
CA VAL A 639 29.79 -76.54 3.73
C VAL A 639 31.10 -76.98 3.09
N LEU A 640 31.81 -76.09 2.40
CA LEU A 640 33.11 -76.36 1.79
C LEU A 640 34.13 -76.80 2.86
N ASN A 641 34.24 -76.05 3.97
CA ASN A 641 35.15 -76.40 5.06
C ASN A 641 34.81 -77.77 5.67
N LYS A 642 33.52 -78.09 5.85
CA LYS A 642 33.10 -79.43 6.29
C LYS A 642 33.49 -80.51 5.27
N GLY A 643 33.29 -80.25 3.99
CA GLY A 643 33.69 -81.15 2.91
C GLY A 643 35.20 -81.36 2.83
N GLU A 644 35.99 -80.31 3.02
CA GLU A 644 37.46 -80.37 3.06
C GLU A 644 37.95 -81.22 4.23
N VAL A 645 37.39 -81.01 5.43
CA VAL A 645 37.71 -81.83 6.61
C VAL A 645 37.38 -83.31 6.35
N GLN A 646 36.21 -83.61 5.79
CA GLN A 646 35.83 -84.99 5.46
C GLN A 646 36.73 -85.59 4.38
N TYR A 647 37.09 -84.83 3.35
CA TYR A 647 38.00 -85.27 2.30
C TYR A 647 39.39 -85.60 2.85
N ASN A 648 39.92 -84.73 3.72
CA ASN A 648 41.20 -84.96 4.39
C ASN A 648 41.17 -86.21 5.29
N GLN A 649 40.06 -86.46 5.99
CA GLN A 649 39.87 -87.71 6.74
C GLN A 649 39.91 -88.93 5.81
N ARG A 650 39.28 -88.88 4.63
CA ARG A 650 39.34 -89.97 3.64
C ARG A 650 40.72 -90.17 3.05
N LEU A 651 41.48 -89.10 2.82
CA LEU A 651 42.88 -89.21 2.39
C LEU A 651 43.73 -89.92 3.46
N GLU A 652 43.50 -89.63 4.74
CA GLU A 652 44.19 -90.32 5.83
C GLU A 652 43.75 -91.80 5.94
N ASP A 653 42.45 -92.10 5.82
CA ASP A 653 41.95 -93.49 5.74
C ASP A 653 42.64 -94.26 4.59
N ILE A 654 42.73 -93.66 3.40
CA ILE A 654 43.42 -94.24 2.24
C ILE A 654 44.90 -94.45 2.52
N ARG A 655 45.55 -93.50 3.22
CA ARG A 655 46.96 -93.62 3.61
C ARG A 655 47.17 -94.80 4.56
N VAL A 656 46.33 -94.94 5.57
CA VAL A 656 46.35 -96.06 6.53
C VAL A 656 46.12 -97.39 5.80
N LEU A 657 45.12 -97.47 4.93
CA LEU A 657 44.87 -98.67 4.13
C LEU A 657 46.03 -99.02 3.20
N LYS A 658 46.69 -98.04 2.58
CA LYS A 658 47.90 -98.26 1.78
C LYS A 658 49.06 -98.82 2.61
N LEU A 659 49.22 -98.36 3.85
CA LEU A 659 50.22 -98.92 4.77
C LEU A 659 49.87 -100.36 5.15
N GLU A 660 48.60 -100.66 5.44
CA GLU A 660 48.15 -102.02 5.75
C GLU A 660 48.33 -102.97 4.55
N ILE A 661 48.00 -102.53 3.33
CA ILE A 661 48.28 -103.30 2.10
C ILE A 661 49.78 -103.59 1.96
N LYS A 662 50.66 -102.60 2.24
CA LYS A 662 52.11 -102.82 2.20
C LYS A 662 52.55 -103.84 3.25
N LYS A 663 52.01 -103.78 4.46
CA LYS A 663 52.28 -104.75 5.55
C LYS A 663 51.82 -106.16 5.16
N LEU A 664 50.58 -106.32 4.72
CA LEU A 664 50.04 -107.61 4.26
C LEU A 664 50.80 -108.18 3.06
N ARG A 665 51.26 -107.34 2.12
CA ARG A 665 52.13 -107.78 1.02
C ARG A 665 53.49 -108.27 1.51
N ARG A 666 54.09 -107.61 2.50
CA ARG A 666 55.34 -108.07 3.13
C ARG A 666 55.13 -109.39 3.85
N GLU A 667 54.08 -109.52 4.67
CA GLU A 667 53.71 -110.77 5.34
C GLU A 667 53.49 -111.91 4.34
N LYS A 668 52.73 -111.67 3.27
CA LYS A 668 52.56 -112.64 2.17
C LYS A 668 53.90 -113.07 1.58
N THR A 669 54.81 -112.13 1.32
CA THR A 669 56.12 -112.44 0.73
C THR A 669 56.97 -113.29 1.69
N ILE A 670 56.94 -112.99 2.99
CA ILE A 670 57.64 -113.77 4.02
C ILE A 670 57.05 -115.19 4.10
N LEU A 671 55.73 -115.31 4.16
CA LEU A 671 55.04 -116.61 4.17
C LEU A 671 55.32 -117.42 2.90
N GLN A 672 55.33 -116.78 1.73
CA GLN A 672 55.71 -117.44 0.46
C GLN A 672 57.13 -117.99 0.49
N LYS A 673 58.10 -117.24 1.04
CA LYS A 673 59.47 -117.75 1.26
C LYS A 673 59.49 -118.91 2.24
N SER A 674 58.71 -118.85 3.32
CA SER A 674 58.58 -119.95 4.26
C SER A 674 57.98 -121.21 3.61
N VAL A 675 57.00 -121.06 2.71
CA VAL A 675 56.40 -122.18 1.95
C VAL A 675 57.41 -122.78 0.97
N ALA A 676 58.24 -121.99 0.30
CA ALA A 676 59.30 -122.50 -0.57
C ALA A 676 60.28 -123.42 0.19
N ASN A 677 60.60 -123.09 1.45
CA ASN A 677 61.45 -123.91 2.29
C ASN A 677 60.80 -125.23 2.74
N VAL A 678 59.48 -125.40 2.61
CA VAL A 678 58.78 -126.63 3.04
C VAL A 678 59.18 -127.84 2.19
N GLU A 679 59.42 -127.65 0.88
CA GLU A 679 59.86 -128.76 0.02
C GLU A 679 61.28 -129.21 0.35
N ASP A 680 62.20 -128.27 0.58
CA ASP A 680 63.57 -128.59 0.98
C ASP A 680 63.59 -129.22 2.38
N LEU A 681 62.80 -128.72 3.33
CA LEU A 681 62.63 -129.35 4.64
C LEU A 681 62.01 -130.76 4.53
N ARG A 682 61.05 -130.99 3.61
CA ARG A 682 60.52 -132.34 3.35
C ARG A 682 61.59 -133.25 2.75
N ARG A 683 62.44 -132.76 1.85
CA ARG A 683 63.58 -133.52 1.30
C ARG A 683 64.59 -133.83 2.38
N GLU A 684 64.88 -132.89 3.27
CA GLU A 684 65.77 -133.09 4.41
C GLU A 684 65.20 -134.11 5.39
N VAL A 685 63.89 -134.07 5.66
CA VAL A 685 63.21 -135.10 6.45
C VAL A 685 63.31 -136.48 5.79
N TYR A 686 63.09 -136.58 4.47
CA TYR A 686 63.28 -137.84 3.73
C TYR A 686 64.74 -138.29 3.75
N HIS A 687 65.69 -137.36 3.64
CA HIS A 687 67.11 -137.63 3.69
C HIS A 687 67.50 -138.17 5.08
N ILE A 688 67.12 -137.48 6.15
CA ILE A 688 67.31 -137.90 7.54
C ILE A 688 66.58 -139.21 7.83
N GLN A 689 65.39 -139.46 7.30
CA GLN A 689 64.71 -140.74 7.44
C GLN A 689 65.48 -141.87 6.74
N ARG A 690 66.06 -141.60 5.56
CA ARG A 690 66.90 -142.56 4.83
C ARG A 690 68.24 -142.78 5.54
N GLU A 691 68.86 -141.73 6.06
CA GLU A 691 70.06 -141.82 6.89
C GLU A 691 69.78 -142.54 8.20
N LEU A 692 68.66 -142.29 8.86
CA LEU A 692 68.23 -143.01 10.06
C LEU A 692 68.00 -144.49 9.75
N LEU A 693 67.44 -144.83 8.59
CA LEU A 693 67.29 -146.22 8.16
C LEU A 693 68.66 -146.87 7.92
N ARG A 694 69.58 -146.14 7.27
CA ARG A 694 70.97 -146.58 7.06
C ARG A 694 71.70 -146.75 8.38
N GLU A 695 71.59 -145.80 9.31
CA GLU A 695 72.21 -145.86 10.63
C GLU A 695 71.54 -146.91 11.52
N ARG A 696 70.24 -147.20 11.39
CA ARG A 696 69.64 -148.39 12.03
C ARG A 696 70.17 -149.70 11.45
N THR A 697 70.40 -149.75 10.14
CA THR A 697 71.01 -150.91 9.47
C THR A 697 72.49 -151.04 9.87
N ARG A 698 73.17 -149.90 10.01
CA ARG A 698 74.55 -149.80 10.48
C ARG A 698 74.67 -150.13 11.95
N CYS A 699 73.74 -149.72 12.81
CA CYS A 699 73.66 -150.13 14.20
C CYS A 699 73.41 -151.63 14.31
N LYS A 700 72.58 -152.23 13.45
CA LYS A 700 72.47 -153.70 13.37
C LYS A 700 73.78 -154.37 12.95
N ALA A 701 74.45 -153.84 11.92
CA ALA A 701 75.75 -154.34 11.48
C ALA A 701 76.85 -154.09 12.53
N LEU A 702 76.76 -152.99 13.29
CA LEU A 702 77.68 -152.64 14.37
C LEU A 702 77.35 -153.38 15.67
N GLU A 703 76.11 -153.80 15.90
CA GLU A 703 75.71 -154.77 16.93
C GLU A 703 76.31 -156.16 16.61
N GLU A 704 76.36 -156.54 15.33
CA GLU A 704 77.08 -157.73 14.84
C GLU A 704 78.62 -157.53 14.88
N GLU A 705 79.15 -156.33 14.66
CA GLU A 705 80.59 -156.00 14.85
C GLU A 705 80.98 -155.72 16.32
N LEU A 706 80.01 -155.56 17.24
CA LEU A 706 80.21 -155.43 18.69
C LEU A 706 80.54 -156.78 19.36
N GLU A 707 80.36 -157.90 18.65
CA GLU A 707 80.85 -159.23 19.05
C GLU A 707 82.38 -159.40 18.86
N ASN A 708 83.10 -158.44 18.27
CA ASN A 708 84.58 -158.37 18.29
C ASN A 708 85.10 -156.94 18.06
N PRO A 709 85.48 -156.19 19.11
CA PRO A 709 85.83 -154.78 18.96
C PRO A 709 87.32 -154.56 18.72
N MET A 710 87.66 -153.79 17.69
CA MET A 710 88.93 -153.05 17.63
C MET A 710 88.63 -151.59 17.28
N ASN A 711 88.54 -150.76 18.34
CA ASN A 711 88.43 -149.30 18.27
C ASN A 711 89.66 -148.67 17.59
N ILE A 712 89.52 -147.42 17.10
CA ILE A 712 90.31 -146.24 17.51
C ILE A 712 89.72 -144.94 16.89
N HIS A 713 89.37 -143.98 17.76
CA HIS A 713 88.77 -142.65 17.53
C HIS A 713 89.57 -141.68 16.66
N ARG A 714 88.91 -140.58 16.18
CA ARG A 714 89.31 -139.20 16.57
C ARG A 714 88.35 -138.07 16.17
N TRP A 715 87.99 -137.23 17.14
CA TRP A 715 87.47 -135.86 16.96
C TRP A 715 88.58 -134.85 16.59
N ARG A 716 88.21 -133.71 15.99
CA ARG A 716 89.00 -132.47 15.99
C ARG A 716 88.11 -131.21 16.01
N LYS A 717 88.43 -130.31 16.94
CA LYS A 717 87.96 -128.91 17.12
C LYS A 717 88.91 -127.97 16.36
N LEU A 718 88.41 -126.86 15.80
CA LEU A 718 89.20 -125.73 15.29
C LEU A 718 88.56 -124.40 15.75
N GLU A 719 89.40 -123.51 16.26
CA GLU A 719 89.11 -122.18 16.81
C GLU A 719 89.68 -121.06 15.92
N GLY A 720 89.02 -119.90 15.96
CA GLY A 720 89.59 -118.54 15.83
C GLY A 720 89.58 -117.89 14.44
N SER A 721 89.52 -116.56 14.26
CA SER A 721 89.29 -115.38 15.11
C SER A 721 89.12 -114.13 14.21
N ASP A 722 88.26 -113.18 14.59
CA ASP A 722 87.91 -111.93 13.89
C ASP A 722 88.98 -110.80 13.99
N PRO A 723 89.12 -109.92 12.97
CA PRO A 723 89.80 -108.62 13.10
C PRO A 723 88.89 -107.46 13.54
N SER A 724 89.21 -106.89 14.71
CA SER A 724 89.15 -105.46 15.11
C SER A 724 87.83 -104.67 14.98
N THR A 725 86.97 -104.81 15.98
CA THR A 725 85.81 -103.95 16.31
C THR A 725 86.16 -102.45 16.45
N TYR A 726 87.45 -102.10 16.61
CA TYR A 726 87.91 -100.74 16.88
C TYR A 726 87.87 -99.82 15.63
N GLU A 727 88.19 -100.35 14.44
CA GLU A 727 88.14 -99.57 13.19
C GLU A 727 86.70 -99.20 12.80
N MET A 728 85.74 -100.09 13.07
CA MET A 728 84.32 -99.86 12.83
C MET A 728 83.78 -98.73 13.73
N ILE A 729 84.21 -98.70 15.00
CA ILE A 729 83.80 -97.68 15.99
C ILE A 729 84.35 -96.29 15.62
N GLN A 730 85.59 -96.19 15.14
CA GLN A 730 86.15 -94.91 14.67
C GLN A 730 85.40 -94.35 13.44
N LYS A 731 84.98 -95.21 12.52
CA LYS A 731 84.16 -94.85 11.35
C LYS A 731 82.76 -94.38 11.75
N ILE A 732 82.16 -95.02 12.76
CA ILE A 732 80.86 -94.61 13.31
C ILE A 732 80.95 -93.21 13.95
N HIS A 733 81.97 -92.92 14.76
CA HIS A 733 82.12 -91.60 15.38
C HIS A 733 82.38 -90.46 14.38
N THR A 734 83.13 -90.71 13.30
CA THR A 734 83.35 -89.70 12.24
C THR A 734 82.09 -89.43 11.43
N LEU A 735 81.30 -90.47 11.14
CA LEU A 735 80.00 -90.32 10.48
C LEU A 735 78.97 -89.61 11.38
N GLN A 736 78.96 -89.89 12.68
CA GLN A 736 78.09 -89.20 13.64
C GLN A 736 78.41 -87.70 13.76
N LYS A 737 79.70 -87.30 13.80
CA LYS A 737 80.07 -85.87 13.79
C LYS A 737 79.64 -85.15 12.51
N ARG A 738 79.79 -85.78 11.33
CA ARG A 738 79.27 -85.23 10.07
C ARG A 738 77.76 -85.14 10.02
N LEU A 739 77.06 -86.13 10.60
CA LEU A 739 75.61 -86.14 10.67
C LEU A 739 75.10 -84.99 11.54
N ILE A 740 75.68 -84.79 12.72
CA ILE A 740 75.34 -83.69 13.64
C ILE A 740 75.51 -82.32 12.94
N GLN A 741 76.66 -82.12 12.28
CA GLN A 741 76.93 -80.88 11.54
C GLN A 741 75.94 -80.65 10.39
N LYS A 742 75.53 -81.72 9.68
CA LYS A 742 74.51 -81.62 8.63
C LYS A 742 73.10 -81.40 9.17
N THR A 743 72.76 -81.92 10.34
CA THR A 743 71.48 -81.63 11.00
C THR A 743 71.43 -80.18 11.50
N GLU A 744 72.52 -79.61 12.01
CA GLU A 744 72.59 -78.19 12.38
C GLU A 744 72.41 -77.28 11.16
N GLU A 745 73.07 -77.57 10.03
CA GLU A 745 72.87 -76.84 8.76
C GLU A 745 71.42 -76.91 8.25
N VAL A 746 70.73 -78.04 8.43
CA VAL A 746 69.32 -78.19 8.04
C VAL A 746 68.43 -77.34 8.95
N VAL A 747 68.67 -77.33 10.26
CA VAL A 747 67.91 -76.50 11.21
C VAL A 747 68.12 -75.01 10.92
N GLU A 748 69.36 -74.56 10.64
CA GLU A 748 69.62 -73.17 10.23
C GLU A 748 68.89 -72.81 8.93
N LYS A 749 68.88 -73.69 7.93
CA LYS A 749 68.14 -73.47 6.68
C LYS A 749 66.63 -73.47 6.88
N GLU A 750 66.08 -74.32 7.74
CA GLU A 750 64.66 -74.33 8.08
C GLU A 750 64.24 -73.04 8.81
N LEU A 751 65.07 -72.53 9.71
CA LEU A 751 64.83 -71.24 10.38
C LEU A 751 64.84 -70.08 9.38
N LEU A 752 65.78 -70.11 8.42
CA LEU A 752 65.87 -69.09 7.36
C LEU A 752 64.67 -69.17 6.40
N ILE A 753 64.17 -70.37 6.10
CA ILE A 753 62.95 -70.56 5.32
C ILE A 753 61.73 -70.02 6.09
N GLN A 754 61.59 -70.32 7.38
CA GLN A 754 60.50 -69.79 8.21
C GLN A 754 60.51 -68.26 8.28
N GLU A 755 61.68 -67.63 8.43
CA GLU A 755 61.80 -66.17 8.37
C GLU A 755 61.40 -65.63 7.00
N LYS A 756 61.83 -66.25 5.90
CA LYS A 756 61.46 -65.83 4.54
C LYS A 756 59.99 -66.06 4.24
N GLU A 757 59.37 -67.12 4.73
CA GLU A 757 57.94 -67.38 4.61
C GLU A 757 57.11 -66.37 5.41
N LYS A 758 57.56 -66.02 6.62
CA LYS A 758 56.92 -64.97 7.42
C LYS A 758 57.01 -63.62 6.73
N LEU A 759 58.18 -63.26 6.21
CA LEU A 759 58.37 -62.02 5.45
C LEU A 759 57.55 -62.01 4.16
N TYR A 760 57.44 -63.14 3.47
CA TYR A 760 56.62 -63.30 2.26
C TYR A 760 55.12 -63.17 2.56
N LEU A 761 54.64 -63.74 3.67
CA LEU A 761 53.25 -63.60 4.11
C LEU A 761 52.93 -62.18 4.56
N GLU A 762 53.85 -61.52 5.26
CA GLU A 762 53.71 -60.11 5.63
C GLU A 762 53.69 -59.21 4.40
N LEU A 763 54.59 -59.40 3.43
CA LEU A 763 54.58 -58.69 2.15
C LEU A 763 53.31 -58.99 1.34
N LYS A 764 52.85 -60.22 1.30
CA LYS A 764 51.60 -60.61 0.62
C LYS A 764 50.38 -59.98 1.28
N HIS A 765 50.36 -59.88 2.61
CA HIS A 765 49.30 -59.16 3.33
C HIS A 765 49.34 -57.65 3.11
N ILE A 766 50.54 -57.05 3.01
CA ILE A 766 50.69 -55.63 2.68
C ILE A 766 50.26 -55.35 1.23
N LEU A 767 50.68 -56.19 0.28
CA LEU A 767 50.28 -56.11 -1.13
C LEU A 767 48.77 -56.35 -1.34
N ALA A 768 48.17 -57.28 -0.60
CA ALA A 768 46.72 -57.51 -0.64
C ALA A 768 45.91 -56.38 0.02
N ARG A 769 46.54 -55.53 0.84
CA ARG A 769 45.94 -54.34 1.46
C ARG A 769 46.23 -53.05 0.69
N GLN A 770 47.16 -53.07 -0.27
CA GLN A 770 47.35 -51.93 -1.15
C GLN A 770 46.23 -51.91 -2.19
N PRO A 771 45.43 -50.83 -2.26
CA PRO A 771 44.47 -50.66 -3.33
C PRO A 771 45.20 -50.68 -4.67
N GLY A 772 44.68 -51.44 -5.64
CA GLY A 772 45.23 -51.43 -7.01
C GLY A 772 45.23 -50.01 -7.61
N PRO A 773 46.01 -49.74 -8.66
CA PRO A 773 46.12 -48.41 -9.26
C PRO A 773 44.76 -47.78 -9.62
N GLU A 774 43.78 -48.59 -10.04
CA GLU A 774 42.40 -48.15 -10.30
C GLU A 774 41.66 -47.70 -9.02
N VAL A 775 41.88 -48.36 -7.89
CA VAL A 775 41.26 -47.98 -6.60
C VAL A 775 41.97 -46.75 -6.01
N ALA A 776 43.28 -46.58 -6.23
CA ALA A 776 44.00 -45.38 -5.84
C ALA A 776 43.55 -44.14 -6.65
N GLU A 777 43.33 -44.28 -7.96
CA GLU A 777 42.72 -43.21 -8.78
C GLU A 777 41.29 -42.93 -8.34
N GLN A 778 40.46 -43.95 -8.12
CA GLN A 778 39.10 -43.77 -7.60
C GLN A 778 39.09 -43.09 -6.23
N LEU A 779 40.02 -43.42 -5.33
CA LEU A 779 40.11 -42.82 -4.00
C LEU A 779 40.54 -41.34 -4.08
N THR A 780 41.37 -41.00 -5.07
CA THR A 780 41.75 -39.60 -5.36
C THR A 780 40.56 -38.82 -5.90
N ILE A 781 39.78 -39.40 -6.83
CA ILE A 781 38.54 -38.81 -7.35
C ILE A 781 37.50 -38.67 -6.23
N TYR A 782 37.35 -39.67 -5.38
CA TYR A 782 36.42 -39.61 -4.25
C TYR A 782 36.85 -38.59 -3.19
N GLN A 783 38.14 -38.44 -2.91
CA GLN A 783 38.64 -37.37 -2.03
C GLN A 783 38.37 -35.99 -2.62
N GLN A 784 38.56 -35.80 -3.93
CA GLN A 784 38.27 -34.54 -4.60
C GLN A 784 36.77 -34.24 -4.61
N THR A 785 35.94 -35.25 -4.91
CA THR A 785 34.48 -35.16 -4.86
C THR A 785 33.99 -34.86 -3.43
N LEU A 786 34.57 -35.49 -2.41
CA LEU A 786 34.25 -35.22 -1.01
C LEU A 786 34.63 -33.79 -0.61
N LYS A 787 35.76 -33.29 -1.09
CA LYS A 787 36.22 -31.92 -0.84
C LYS A 787 35.30 -30.89 -1.50
N GLU A 788 34.86 -31.14 -2.74
CA GLU A 788 33.88 -30.31 -3.44
C GLU A 788 32.50 -30.36 -2.77
N LYS A 789 32.02 -31.55 -2.38
CA LYS A 789 30.77 -31.71 -1.64
C LYS A 789 30.81 -31.05 -0.27
N THR A 790 31.96 -31.10 0.41
CA THR A 790 32.17 -30.37 1.68
C THR A 790 32.15 -28.85 1.47
N LYS A 791 32.70 -28.35 0.35
CA LYS A 791 32.62 -26.93 -0.02
C LYS A 791 31.18 -26.51 -0.34
N GLN A 792 30.44 -27.31 -1.09
CA GLN A 792 29.00 -27.11 -1.35
C GLN A 792 28.20 -27.12 -0.05
N MET A 793 28.46 -28.07 0.85
CA MET A 793 27.78 -28.15 2.14
C MET A 793 28.09 -26.96 3.04
N LYS A 794 29.33 -26.42 3.01
CA LYS A 794 29.65 -25.15 3.68
C LYS A 794 28.92 -23.96 3.07
N GLY A 795 28.79 -23.91 1.74
CA GLY A 795 27.97 -22.92 1.04
C GLY A 795 26.50 -22.98 1.45
N MET A 796 25.90 -24.17 1.40
CA MET A 796 24.53 -24.39 1.85
C MET A 796 24.34 -24.10 3.35
N ALA A 797 25.33 -24.39 4.21
CA ALA A 797 25.28 -24.04 5.62
C ALA A 797 25.34 -22.51 5.84
N SER A 798 26.12 -21.78 5.04
CA SER A 798 26.13 -20.31 5.08
C SER A 798 24.84 -19.70 4.54
N GLU A 799 24.25 -20.27 3.49
CA GLU A 799 22.94 -19.87 2.97
C GLU A 799 21.83 -20.16 3.98
N LEU A 800 21.87 -21.33 4.63
CA LEU A 800 20.96 -21.69 5.71
C LEU A 800 21.06 -20.71 6.89
N ASN A 801 22.27 -20.37 7.34
CA ASN A 801 22.47 -19.37 8.39
C ASN A 801 21.95 -17.98 7.99
N MET A 802 22.12 -17.58 6.73
CA MET A 802 21.57 -16.33 6.21
C MET A 802 20.04 -16.36 6.24
N HIS A 803 19.42 -17.45 5.82
CA HIS A 803 17.97 -17.61 5.86
C HIS A 803 17.42 -17.72 7.29
N GLU A 804 18.13 -18.37 8.21
CA GLU A 804 17.78 -18.39 9.63
C GLU A 804 17.83 -16.98 10.24
N SER A 805 18.83 -16.17 9.86
CA SER A 805 18.90 -14.75 10.24
C SER A 805 17.73 -13.94 9.68
N GLN A 806 17.37 -14.13 8.40
CA GLN A 806 16.21 -13.48 7.80
C GLN A 806 14.89 -13.90 8.45
N VAL A 807 14.74 -15.18 8.79
CA VAL A 807 13.56 -15.68 9.51
C VAL A 807 13.49 -15.08 10.93
N ALA A 808 14.63 -14.89 11.60
CA ALA A 808 14.68 -14.21 12.89
C ALA A 808 14.27 -12.73 12.79
N GLU A 809 14.74 -12.01 11.77
CA GLU A 809 14.31 -10.64 11.47
C GLU A 809 12.82 -10.57 11.17
N TYR A 810 12.28 -11.46 10.33
CA TYR A 810 10.85 -11.50 10.05
C TYR A 810 10.00 -11.83 11.27
N LYS A 811 10.46 -12.73 12.16
CA LYS A 811 9.77 -12.98 13.43
C LYS A 811 9.74 -11.73 14.31
N TYR A 812 10.84 -10.99 14.39
CA TYR A 812 10.90 -9.73 15.13
C TYR A 812 9.97 -8.66 14.53
N GLU A 813 9.92 -8.55 13.20
CA GLU A 813 9.03 -7.64 12.48
C GLU A 813 7.55 -7.98 12.74
N ILE A 814 7.20 -9.27 12.69
CA ILE A 814 5.86 -9.77 12.99
C ILE A 814 5.47 -9.44 14.44
N GLU A 815 6.37 -9.64 15.41
CA GLU A 815 6.12 -9.29 16.81
C GLU A 815 5.99 -7.77 17.03
N ARG A 816 6.74 -6.95 16.27
CA ARG A 816 6.61 -5.49 16.31
C ARG A 816 5.25 -5.06 15.78
N ILE A 817 4.86 -5.56 14.61
CA ILE A 817 3.56 -5.25 13.99
C ILE A 817 2.40 -5.77 14.85
N ALA A 818 2.55 -6.93 15.48
CA ALA A 818 1.55 -7.46 16.41
C ALA A 818 1.37 -6.56 17.65
N ARG A 819 2.47 -6.01 18.19
CA ARG A 819 2.43 -5.03 19.29
C ARG A 819 1.78 -3.71 18.86
N GLU A 820 2.14 -3.19 17.69
CA GLU A 820 1.52 -1.99 17.12
C GLU A 820 0.02 -2.18 16.90
N LEU A 821 -0.40 -3.35 16.38
CA LEU A 821 -1.81 -3.71 16.21
C LEU A 821 -2.54 -3.79 17.56
N GLN A 822 -1.89 -4.33 18.60
CA GLN A 822 -2.45 -4.37 19.96
C GLN A 822 -2.64 -2.98 20.55
N ASP A 823 -1.69 -2.07 20.34
CA ASP A 823 -1.78 -0.69 20.82
C ASP A 823 -2.83 0.12 20.05
N VAL A 824 -2.98 -0.11 18.74
CA VAL A 824 -4.08 0.45 17.95
C VAL A 824 -5.42 -0.09 18.45
N LYS A 825 -5.55 -1.38 18.74
CA LYS A 825 -6.75 -1.96 19.34
C LYS A 825 -7.05 -1.33 20.70
N LYS A 826 -6.06 -1.16 21.58
CA LYS A 826 -6.23 -0.48 22.89
C LYS A 826 -6.71 0.97 22.71
N LYS A 827 -6.11 1.72 21.79
CA LYS A 827 -6.53 3.10 21.47
C LYS A 827 -7.97 3.14 20.94
N TYR A 828 -8.32 2.22 20.04
CA TYR A 828 -9.68 2.08 19.50
C TYR A 828 -10.71 1.76 20.59
N PHE A 829 -10.42 0.79 21.48
CA PHE A 829 -11.32 0.46 22.59
C PHE A 829 -11.44 1.59 23.62
N MET A 830 -10.35 2.32 23.90
CA MET A 830 -10.41 3.52 24.75
C MET A 830 -11.26 4.63 24.12
N GLN A 831 -11.15 4.84 22.82
CA GLN A 831 -11.94 5.82 22.10
C GLN A 831 -13.43 5.43 22.06
N LYS A 832 -13.73 4.15 21.80
CA LYS A 832 -15.09 3.62 21.85
C LYS A 832 -15.70 3.71 23.26
N LYS A 833 -14.90 3.47 24.31
CA LYS A 833 -15.32 3.64 25.71
C LYS A 833 -15.56 5.11 26.07
N LYS A 834 -14.74 6.04 25.57
CA LYS A 834 -14.97 7.49 25.70
C LYS A 834 -16.25 7.93 24.99
N GLU A 835 -16.48 7.47 23.77
CA GLU A 835 -17.71 7.77 23.02
C GLU A 835 -18.96 7.19 23.69
N GLN A 836 -18.86 5.99 24.28
CA GLN A 836 -19.95 5.40 25.03
C GLN A 836 -20.26 6.19 26.31
N ASN A 837 -19.24 6.61 27.06
CA ASN A 837 -19.42 7.46 28.23
C ASN A 837 -19.98 8.84 27.88
N ILE A 838 -19.62 9.41 26.72
CA ILE A 838 -20.20 10.67 26.23
C ILE A 838 -21.66 10.46 25.85
N LYS A 839 -22.00 9.38 25.15
CA LYS A 839 -23.39 9.03 24.81
C LYS A 839 -24.26 8.75 26.04
N GLU A 840 -23.71 8.15 27.09
CA GLU A 840 -24.40 7.95 28.37
C GLU A 840 -24.58 9.28 29.13
N ARG A 841 -23.58 10.16 29.11
CA ARG A 841 -23.67 11.51 29.69
C ARG A 841 -24.68 12.39 28.96
N ASP A 842 -24.73 12.31 27.63
CA ASP A 842 -25.69 13.06 26.81
C ASP A 842 -27.11 12.51 26.97
N ARG A 843 -27.28 11.19 27.19
CA ARG A 843 -28.56 10.60 27.59
C ARG A 843 -29.01 11.05 28.98
N ALA A 844 -28.10 11.15 29.94
CA ALA A 844 -28.39 11.64 31.28
C ALA A 844 -28.77 13.13 31.28
N LEU A 845 -28.14 13.94 30.42
CA LEU A 845 -28.45 15.36 30.24
C LEU A 845 -29.78 15.58 29.49
N ALA A 846 -30.16 14.69 28.57
CA ALA A 846 -31.43 14.76 27.85
C ALA A 846 -32.66 14.36 28.69
N GLN A 847 -32.46 13.71 29.84
CA GLN A 847 -33.56 13.23 30.71
C GLN A 847 -33.92 14.21 31.85
N ALA A 848 -33.19 15.33 31.99
CA ALA A 848 -33.49 16.38 32.96
C ALA A 848 -33.94 17.68 32.24
N GLY A 849 -35.25 17.88 32.13
CA GLY A 849 -35.85 19.02 31.44
C GLY A 849 -35.75 20.35 32.19
N ALA A 850 -35.30 21.37 31.43
CA ALA A 850 -35.62 22.81 31.48
C ALA A 850 -35.32 23.69 32.74
N PRO A 851 -35.08 25.02 32.54
CA PRO A 851 -34.34 25.96 33.41
C PRO A 851 -35.31 26.93 34.17
N PRO A 852 -34.96 28.14 34.73
CA PRO A 852 -33.68 28.87 34.88
C PRO A 852 -33.44 29.46 36.31
N ILE A 853 -32.33 30.18 36.54
CA ILE A 853 -32.25 31.45 37.32
C ILE A 853 -30.79 31.96 37.28
N MET A 854 -30.62 33.21 36.84
CA MET A 854 -29.39 34.01 36.96
C MET A 854 -29.25 34.54 38.39
N SER A 855 -28.02 34.68 38.88
CA SER A 855 -27.60 35.86 39.65
C SER A 855 -26.07 35.92 39.76
N GLN A 856 -25.60 37.14 39.95
CA GLN A 856 -24.33 37.72 39.56
C GLN A 856 -23.17 37.47 40.54
N ARG A 857 -21.98 37.57 39.92
CA ARG A 857 -20.75 38.23 40.40
C ARG A 857 -19.82 37.53 41.39
N ALA A 858 -18.63 37.34 40.83
CA ALA A 858 -17.33 37.88 41.25
C ALA A 858 -16.53 37.08 42.28
N ASP A 859 -15.50 36.47 41.70
CA ASP A 859 -14.15 36.25 42.21
C ASP A 859 -13.98 35.55 43.55
N ALA A 860 -13.54 34.29 43.40
CA ALA A 860 -12.57 33.54 44.20
C ALA A 860 -12.56 33.84 45.71
N PRO A 861 -12.71 32.81 46.57
CA PRO A 861 -11.52 32.00 46.92
C PRO A 861 -11.81 30.60 47.52
N ARG A 862 -10.73 29.98 48.06
CA ARG A 862 -10.66 28.96 49.15
C ARG A 862 -10.69 27.50 48.66
N PHE A 863 -9.77 26.61 49.05
CA PHE A 863 -9.10 26.38 50.35
C PHE A 863 -7.73 25.69 50.09
N THR A 864 -6.56 26.32 50.26
CA THR A 864 -5.63 26.29 51.42
C THR A 864 -5.46 24.96 52.16
N GLY A 865 -4.23 24.41 52.17
CA GLY A 865 -3.84 23.36 53.12
C GLY A 865 -2.58 22.62 52.73
N GLY A 866 -1.42 23.26 52.89
CA GLY A 866 -0.13 22.57 52.90
C GLY A 866 -0.07 21.57 54.07
N GLY A 867 0.69 20.49 53.88
CA GLY A 867 0.82 19.45 54.89
C GLY A 867 1.35 18.17 54.27
N PHE A 868 2.68 18.08 54.22
CA PHE A 868 3.46 16.90 53.90
C PHE A 868 2.81 15.60 54.41
N ASN A 869 2.95 14.51 53.64
CA ASN A 869 3.53 13.33 54.27
C ASN A 869 4.25 12.40 53.31
N LEU A 870 5.50 12.13 53.66
CA LEU A 870 6.29 10.99 53.25
C LEU A 870 5.58 9.69 53.64
N LYS A 871 5.75 8.65 52.83
CA LYS A 871 6.13 7.32 53.36
C LYS A 871 7.15 6.65 52.44
N THR A 872 8.38 6.68 52.95
CA THR A 872 9.45 5.67 52.95
C THR A 872 8.95 4.21 52.86
N THR A 873 9.70 3.17 52.48
CA THR A 873 11.05 2.90 51.97
C THR A 873 11.07 1.39 51.67
N LYS A 874 11.82 0.94 50.67
CA LYS A 874 13.03 0.10 50.85
C LYS A 874 13.48 -0.50 49.52
N THR A 875 14.57 0.10 49.05
CA THR A 875 15.71 -0.50 48.39
C THR A 875 16.12 -1.86 48.98
N ALA A 876 16.71 -2.73 48.16
CA ALA A 876 18.12 -3.10 48.31
C ALA A 876 18.60 -4.05 47.19
N ALA A 877 19.83 -3.75 46.75
CA ALA A 877 20.75 -4.50 45.89
C ALA A 877 20.41 -4.57 44.40
#